data_AF-A0A8H3VU19-F1
#
_entry.id   AF-A0A8H3VU19-F1
#
_cell.length_a   1.000
_cell.length_b   1.000
_cell.length_c   1.000
_cell.angle_alpha   90.00
_cell.angle_beta   90.00
_cell.angle_gamma   90.00
#
_symmetry.space_group_name_H-M   'P 1'
#
loop_
_entity.id
_entity.type
_entity.pdbx_description
1 polymer ?
#
loop_
_entity_poly.entity_id
_entity_poly.type
_entity_poly.pdbx_seq_one_letter_code
_entity_poly.pdbx_strand_id
1 'polypeptide(L)'
;MSYWASQIQTGNASTVDQRFRPQGFGLFNENITVNGSWIHTIDTKKVSEKFGRAINNVTLAMPHSGVVQAGWDSKNNIIQPSDLDSIGIYNIRAAVPSPYVNVLCANAAEAELAPLIYEKQRNVALNTTLDLANLSTHWYTESMNWTEFNSVKSTPLDEVFGWAEPSDRPAFYKLPIKFNTILNNTRPKYHRDSLYLLGTGDTTGYFICKIKGGTTPICSTEYSATGNNGNLKAKCDLDDSMAFNKKNTSRVETTSFDWWDVGQTALTAMSLNSGVTDGASANARLLTQLMLKDDALNPALPSPAEALAVMIGCTLLMSADGSPFVEFWNYTVATLNPGEYQSFDALFQGQEYASGGVLPYQKAFHLVLIPVFLLNLFVLAYLLIHKGLVTDFSEPPNLFSLAVNSPPSTLLAGSCGGGPHGRQYEVNWAIQTEGEHLYMTNRKDDKGNVKNTGYSPVGGDGDGARDLDQVELGHIPRTTTGSAPTTPATPGSANRMSRHGSKFGRAYSAVFGSHTQDYKFDPLLHLPGISPYFDAVGAGLKHKAPTHCEVTAASYLVRHAAIYAQDTDYETYIEPLLKKIDTTFALSGKKRKGWTGPFEFLDKWETPIPNPKNQLEQITPQGIKDSMKVAKHLLARYPTLVPTTRRIYADKKSRTKDTAKAFVAVFPQVVDVVEIKLNESSHSQIPHKACNAFSKEPGDEQMKRFLSHYGTKTISRLQQYSPVELELNDIVGLQQLCGYESAIRGKMSKICDAFNDDEWMAYEYMMDMKYYFMVGHGNPLSPYLGFPWLNTTAEVMKKFHAPHHTASTSSKSKMPDEDAQRFFISFTHREVPPVIATALGLFNSSSHSSEEFPTDRINWSRSWRMADLVPFLGHVGIEKLSCQGLTAKDDEPKEFIRVIANTSPTPIPACQDGPGASCSIDEFFKLVERGMETYGDFDGICKNKVKRT
;
A
#
# COMPACT_ATOMS: atom_id res chain seq x y z
N MET A 1 16.86 2.49 11.65
CA MET A 1 18.18 1.81 11.57
C MET A 1 18.56 1.42 10.14
N SER A 2 17.87 0.47 9.50
CA SER A 2 18.17 0.04 8.11
C SER A 2 18.26 1.20 7.09
N TYR A 3 17.24 2.05 7.04
CA TYR A 3 17.23 3.26 6.21
C TYR A 3 18.43 4.19 6.48
N TRP A 4 18.77 4.40 7.76
CA TRP A 4 19.89 5.23 8.20
C TRP A 4 21.23 4.72 7.64
N ALA A 5 21.47 3.41 7.75
CA ALA A 5 22.66 2.78 7.18
C ALA A 5 22.70 2.89 5.63
N SER A 6 21.56 2.75 4.96
CA SER A 6 21.45 2.89 3.50
C SER A 6 21.77 4.31 3.01
N GLN A 7 21.28 5.35 3.70
CA GLN A 7 21.58 6.75 3.36
C GLN A 7 23.06 7.09 3.53
N ILE A 8 23.73 6.51 4.52
CA ILE A 8 25.17 6.67 4.73
C ILE A 8 25.97 5.90 3.68
N GLN A 9 25.62 4.64 3.40
CA GLN A 9 26.29 3.81 2.39
C GLN A 9 26.20 4.39 0.97
N THR A 10 25.12 5.11 0.65
CA THR A 10 24.95 5.77 -0.64
C THR A 10 25.59 7.16 -0.73
N GLY A 11 26.21 7.66 0.35
CA GLY A 11 26.88 8.97 0.39
C GLY A 11 25.93 10.18 0.38
N ASN A 12 24.62 9.96 0.47
CA ASN A 12 23.59 11.01 0.38
C ASN A 12 23.37 11.77 1.71
N ALA A 13 23.96 11.31 2.81
CA ALA A 13 23.86 11.92 4.13
C ALA A 13 25.24 12.22 4.73
N SER A 14 25.40 13.38 5.39
CA SER A 14 26.60 13.65 6.19
C SER A 14 26.54 12.88 7.51
N THR A 15 27.67 12.31 7.89
CA THR A 15 27.77 11.49 9.08
C THR A 15 27.80 12.31 10.37
N VAL A 16 28.20 13.59 10.33
CA VAL A 16 28.44 14.42 11.54
C VAL A 16 27.72 15.78 11.56
N ASP A 17 27.24 16.29 10.43
CA ASP A 17 26.48 17.55 10.37
C ASP A 17 24.98 17.27 10.46
N GLN A 18 24.35 17.78 11.52
CA GLN A 18 22.94 17.56 11.84
C GLN A 18 21.96 17.94 10.72
N ARG A 19 22.33 18.88 9.84
CA ARG A 19 21.49 19.34 8.70
C ARG A 19 21.34 18.28 7.61
N PHE A 20 22.36 17.44 7.45
CA PHE A 20 22.45 16.43 6.39
C PHE A 20 22.35 15.00 6.94
N ARG A 21 21.89 14.82 8.19
CA ARG A 21 21.49 13.52 8.73
C ARG A 21 20.23 13.04 7.97
N PRO A 22 19.97 11.73 7.90
CA PRO A 22 18.73 11.22 7.30
C PRO A 22 17.50 11.88 7.92
N GLN A 23 16.57 12.36 7.07
CA GLN A 23 15.39 13.09 7.51
C GLN A 23 14.41 12.17 8.24
N GLY A 24 13.56 12.75 9.11
CA GLY A 24 12.47 12.02 9.75
C GLY A 24 11.44 11.57 8.72
N PHE A 25 10.95 10.34 8.85
CA PHE A 25 9.97 9.74 7.94
C PHE A 25 8.82 9.11 8.72
N GLY A 26 7.68 8.94 8.05
CA GLY A 26 6.49 8.29 8.60
C GLY A 26 5.49 7.88 7.51
N LEU A 27 4.33 7.40 7.93
CA LEU A 27 3.19 7.06 7.08
C LEU A 27 1.93 7.70 7.63
N PHE A 28 1.03 8.12 6.75
CA PHE A 28 -0.28 8.67 7.08
C PHE A 28 -1.33 7.98 6.20
N ASN A 29 -2.46 7.59 6.80
CA ASN A 29 -3.56 6.86 6.12
C ASN A 29 -3.10 5.67 5.26
N GLU A 30 -2.04 4.99 5.71
CA GLU A 30 -1.37 3.82 5.11
C GLU A 30 -0.73 4.02 3.71
N ASN A 31 -1.26 4.90 2.86
CA ASN A 31 -0.81 5.12 1.49
C ASN A 31 -0.08 6.46 1.23
N ILE A 32 -0.01 7.36 2.22
CA ILE A 32 0.74 8.62 2.13
C ILE A 32 2.09 8.47 2.83
N THR A 33 3.17 8.56 2.07
CA THR A 33 4.54 8.67 2.61
C THR A 33 4.74 10.05 3.21
N VAL A 34 5.31 10.13 4.41
CA VAL A 34 5.50 11.40 5.11
C VAL A 34 6.98 11.68 5.35
N ASN A 35 7.44 12.86 4.94
CA ASN A 35 8.81 13.33 5.12
C ASN A 35 8.84 14.60 5.97
N GLY A 36 9.39 14.50 7.18
CA GLY A 36 9.73 15.66 8.01
C GLY A 36 11.01 16.36 7.54
N SER A 37 11.34 17.47 8.19
CA SER A 37 12.61 18.19 8.00
C SER A 37 13.25 18.55 9.34
N TRP A 38 14.56 18.36 9.45
CA TRP A 38 15.34 18.86 10.60
C TRP A 38 15.47 20.39 10.58
N ILE A 39 15.13 21.04 11.69
CA ILE A 39 15.25 22.48 11.92
C ILE A 39 16.04 22.77 13.21
N HIS A 40 16.38 24.04 13.45
CA HIS A 40 17.13 24.53 14.63
C HIS A 40 18.41 23.74 14.94
N THR A 41 19.08 23.27 13.89
CA THR A 41 20.23 22.37 13.96
C THR A 41 21.45 22.99 14.64
N ILE A 42 22.17 22.20 15.43
CA ILE A 42 23.36 22.64 16.17
C ILE A 42 24.65 21.94 15.74
N ASP A 43 25.79 22.59 15.99
CA ASP A 43 27.08 21.91 16.09
C ASP A 43 27.12 21.15 17.43
N THR A 44 26.78 19.86 17.38
CA THR A 44 26.75 18.98 18.56
C THR A 44 28.10 18.90 19.27
N LYS A 45 29.23 18.96 18.55
CA LYS A 45 30.55 18.89 19.17
C LYS A 45 30.86 20.16 19.94
N LYS A 46 30.72 21.32 19.31
CA LYS A 46 30.97 22.63 19.94
C LYS A 46 30.05 22.91 21.14
N VAL A 47 28.80 22.43 21.09
CA VAL A 47 27.89 22.51 22.25
C VAL A 47 28.32 21.54 23.36
N SER A 48 28.73 20.32 23.03
CA SER A 48 29.21 19.35 24.02
C SER A 48 30.50 19.80 24.71
N GLU A 49 31.44 20.37 23.95
CA GLU A 49 32.67 21.02 24.45
C GLU A 49 32.34 22.14 25.45
N LYS A 50 31.38 23.03 25.12
CA LYS A 50 30.98 24.15 26.00
C LYS A 50 30.48 23.69 27.38
N PHE A 51 29.73 22.59 27.43
CA PHE A 51 29.10 22.09 28.66
C PHE A 51 29.84 20.91 29.33
N GLY A 52 31.00 20.51 28.78
CA GLY A 52 31.84 19.42 29.31
C GLY A 52 31.19 18.03 29.30
N ARG A 53 30.18 17.82 28.44
CA ARG A 53 29.36 16.58 28.37
C ARG A 53 28.75 16.43 26.99
N ALA A 54 28.48 15.21 26.54
CA ALA A 54 27.76 14.99 25.28
C ALA A 54 26.33 15.57 25.36
N ILE A 55 25.99 16.47 24.43
CA ILE A 55 24.68 17.11 24.28
C ILE A 55 24.28 17.10 22.81
N ASN A 56 23.08 16.61 22.52
CA ASN A 56 22.48 16.73 21.19
C ASN A 56 21.07 17.30 21.29
N ASN A 57 20.79 18.31 20.46
CA ASN A 57 19.54 19.06 20.45
C ASN A 57 18.98 19.05 19.03
N VAL A 58 17.85 18.38 18.81
CA VAL A 58 17.26 18.20 17.49
C VAL A 58 15.82 18.67 17.48
N THR A 59 15.38 19.25 16.38
CA THR A 59 13.98 19.62 16.19
C THR A 59 13.50 19.08 14.85
N LEU A 60 12.52 18.18 14.88
CA LEU A 60 11.89 17.62 13.69
C LEU A 60 10.58 18.38 13.43
N ALA A 61 10.50 19.08 12.30
CA ALA A 61 9.25 19.62 11.79
C ALA A 61 8.55 18.57 10.92
N MET A 62 7.29 18.28 11.21
CA MET A 62 6.42 17.43 10.42
C MET A 62 5.42 18.29 9.62
N PRO A 63 4.90 17.81 8.49
CA PRO A 63 3.88 18.53 7.72
C PRO A 63 2.55 18.59 8.49
N HIS A 64 1.70 19.56 8.16
CA HIS A 64 0.35 19.66 8.74
C HIS A 64 -0.61 18.72 8.01
N SER A 65 -0.99 17.62 8.65
CA SER A 65 -1.89 16.56 8.13
C SER A 65 -3.21 17.09 7.56
N GLY A 66 -3.81 18.11 8.20
CA GLY A 66 -4.99 18.82 7.68
C GLY A 66 -4.91 19.36 6.23
N VAL A 67 -3.71 19.50 5.63
CA VAL A 67 -3.58 19.84 4.19
C VAL A 67 -4.04 18.70 3.30
N VAL A 68 -3.91 17.44 3.73
CA VAL A 68 -4.48 16.26 3.05
C VAL A 68 -6.00 16.32 3.11
N GLN A 69 -6.57 16.60 4.28
CA GLN A 69 -8.03 16.79 4.43
C GLN A 69 -8.53 17.89 3.49
N ALA A 70 -7.85 19.04 3.44
CA ALA A 70 -8.19 20.13 2.52
C ALA A 70 -8.05 19.76 1.03
N GLY A 71 -7.13 18.84 0.69
CA GLY A 71 -7.03 18.27 -0.66
C GLY A 71 -8.19 17.36 -1.03
N TRP A 72 -8.77 16.65 -0.04
CA TRP A 72 -9.89 15.70 -0.22
C TRP A 72 -11.29 16.32 -0.04
N ASP A 73 -11.39 17.50 0.59
CA ASP A 73 -12.69 18.09 0.91
C ASP A 73 -13.43 18.59 -0.34
N SER A 74 -14.62 18.02 -0.56
CA SER A 74 -15.56 18.37 -1.64
C SER A 74 -15.83 19.88 -1.80
N LYS A 75 -15.78 20.65 -0.72
CA LYS A 75 -15.96 22.12 -0.71
C LYS A 75 -14.91 22.84 -1.54
N ASN A 76 -13.70 22.29 -1.62
CA ASN A 76 -12.59 22.88 -2.37
C ASN A 76 -12.63 22.52 -3.87
N ASN A 77 -13.51 21.58 -4.27
CA ASN A 77 -13.71 21.14 -5.65
C ASN A 77 -12.42 20.69 -6.37
N ILE A 78 -11.45 20.16 -5.61
CA ILE A 78 -10.22 19.58 -6.16
C ILE A 78 -10.55 18.21 -6.75
N ILE A 79 -10.25 18.03 -8.04
CA ILE A 79 -10.42 16.76 -8.75
C ILE A 79 -9.38 15.76 -8.21
N GLN A 80 -9.83 14.60 -7.74
CA GLN A 80 -8.93 13.58 -7.19
C GLN A 80 -8.31 12.71 -8.29
N PRO A 81 -7.13 12.10 -8.05
CA PRO A 81 -6.56 11.11 -8.95
C PRO A 81 -7.54 9.99 -9.31
N SER A 82 -8.38 9.56 -8.36
CA SER A 82 -9.46 8.57 -8.56
C SER A 82 -10.48 8.99 -9.61
N ASP A 83 -10.78 10.28 -9.70
CA ASP A 83 -11.83 10.84 -10.58
C ASP A 83 -11.32 10.93 -12.03
N LEU A 84 -10.00 10.90 -12.20
CA LEU A 84 -9.28 10.83 -13.47
C LEU A 84 -8.66 9.44 -13.70
N ASP A 85 -9.36 8.38 -13.29
CA ASP A 85 -9.04 6.97 -13.56
C ASP A 85 -7.66 6.50 -13.03
N SER A 86 -7.16 7.18 -11.98
CA SER A 86 -5.82 7.10 -11.37
C SER A 86 -4.67 7.74 -12.17
N ILE A 87 -4.99 8.52 -13.20
CA ILE A 87 -4.02 9.24 -14.08
C ILE A 87 -3.78 10.68 -13.59
N GLY A 88 -4.74 11.27 -12.87
CA GLY A 88 -4.61 12.62 -12.31
C GLY A 88 -3.50 12.74 -11.27
N ILE A 89 -2.80 13.87 -11.27
CA ILE A 89 -1.84 14.25 -10.23
C ILE A 89 -2.17 15.68 -9.79
N TYR A 90 -2.15 15.95 -8.49
CA TYR A 90 -2.15 17.33 -7.98
C TYR A 90 -1.13 17.56 -6.88
N ASN A 91 -0.61 18.78 -6.82
CA ASN A 91 0.31 19.25 -5.79
C ASN A 91 -0.29 20.47 -5.08
N ILE A 92 -0.29 20.44 -3.75
CA ILE A 92 -0.67 21.55 -2.86
C ILE A 92 0.57 21.97 -2.08
N ARG A 93 1.00 23.22 -2.23
CA ARG A 93 2.02 23.84 -1.36
C ARG A 93 1.34 24.86 -0.47
N ALA A 94 1.15 24.52 0.80
CA ALA A 94 0.36 25.26 1.78
C ALA A 94 1.26 26.04 2.76
N ALA A 95 0.97 27.33 2.93
CA ALA A 95 1.52 28.15 3.99
C ALA A 95 0.66 27.98 5.25
N VAL A 96 0.99 26.96 6.03
CA VAL A 96 0.34 26.55 7.27
C VAL A 96 1.40 26.25 8.32
N PRO A 97 1.12 26.40 9.63
CA PRO A 97 2.11 26.11 10.66
C PRO A 97 2.46 24.62 10.66
N SER A 98 3.75 24.27 10.68
CA SER A 98 4.18 22.88 10.77
C SER A 98 4.24 22.44 12.23
N PRO A 99 3.60 21.33 12.65
CA PRO A 99 3.85 20.76 13.97
C PRO A 99 5.32 20.34 14.11
N TYR A 100 5.95 20.61 15.25
CA TYR A 100 7.33 20.19 15.53
C TYR A 100 7.46 19.47 16.87
N VAL A 101 8.49 18.63 16.97
CA VAL A 101 9.00 18.14 18.25
C VAL A 101 10.49 18.44 18.38
N ASN A 102 10.86 19.09 19.48
CA ASN A 102 12.22 19.31 19.92
C ASN A 102 12.60 18.23 20.94
N VAL A 103 13.79 17.65 20.79
CA VAL A 103 14.39 16.72 21.75
C VAL A 103 15.82 17.17 22.04
N LEU A 104 16.05 17.57 23.28
CA LEU A 104 17.36 17.92 23.83
C LEU A 104 17.79 16.79 24.77
N CYS A 105 18.80 16.01 24.40
CA CYS A 105 19.38 14.98 25.27
C CYS A 105 20.79 15.36 25.72
N ALA A 106 21.09 15.12 27.00
CA ALA A 106 22.40 15.33 27.59
C ALA A 106 22.84 14.14 28.45
N ASN A 107 24.12 13.79 28.39
CA ASN A 107 24.72 12.82 29.31
C ASN A 107 24.91 13.41 30.71
N ALA A 108 24.73 12.58 31.74
CA ALA A 108 24.84 12.96 33.15
C ALA A 108 25.49 11.85 33.98
N ALA A 109 26.25 12.24 35.01
CA ALA A 109 26.74 11.33 36.04
C ALA A 109 25.69 11.09 37.13
N GLU A 110 25.76 9.95 37.81
CA GLU A 110 24.79 9.58 38.87
C GLU A 110 24.66 10.64 39.98
N ALA A 111 25.78 11.27 40.35
CA ALA A 111 25.82 12.34 41.35
C ALA A 111 25.12 13.64 40.90
N GLU A 112 25.12 13.95 39.60
CA GLU A 112 24.43 15.11 39.04
C GLU A 112 22.92 14.90 38.93
N LEU A 113 22.51 13.63 38.80
CA LEU A 113 21.12 13.20 38.79
C LEU A 113 20.52 13.05 40.18
N ALA A 114 21.31 12.82 41.24
CA ALA A 114 20.80 12.64 42.60
C ALA A 114 19.80 13.73 43.08
N PRO A 115 19.95 15.03 42.75
CA PRO A 115 18.92 16.05 42.98
C PRO A 115 17.56 15.80 42.30
N LEU A 116 17.50 14.99 41.26
CA LEU A 116 16.32 14.65 40.47
C LEU A 116 15.70 13.28 40.86
N ILE A 117 16.34 12.48 41.71
CA ILE A 117 15.89 11.13 42.09
C ILE A 117 15.32 11.11 43.51
N TYR A 118 14.03 10.79 43.64
CA TYR A 118 13.33 10.81 44.93
C TYR A 118 13.90 9.79 45.94
N GLU A 119 14.14 8.55 45.51
CA GLU A 119 14.75 7.49 46.32
C GLU A 119 16.10 7.93 46.92
N LYS A 120 16.96 8.56 46.10
CA LYS A 120 18.29 9.05 46.52
C LYS A 120 18.20 10.20 47.53
N GLN A 121 17.28 11.15 47.34
CA GLN A 121 17.08 12.23 48.31
C GLN A 121 16.51 11.75 49.65
N ARG A 122 15.68 10.70 49.64
CA ARG A 122 14.89 10.28 50.81
C ARG A 122 15.38 9.05 51.55
N ASN A 123 16.20 8.21 50.91
CA ASN A 123 16.56 6.88 51.42
C ASN A 123 15.30 6.02 51.71
N VAL A 124 14.28 6.12 50.84
CA VAL A 124 12.98 5.43 50.94
C VAL A 124 12.75 4.54 49.72
N ALA A 125 12.80 3.23 49.94
CA ALA A 125 12.36 2.22 48.97
C ALA A 125 10.85 1.96 49.10
N LEU A 126 10.14 1.91 47.97
CA LEU A 126 8.72 1.54 47.94
C LEU A 126 8.55 0.03 47.98
N ASN A 127 7.78 -0.45 48.97
CA ASN A 127 7.58 -1.88 49.25
C ASN A 127 6.17 -2.39 48.88
N THR A 128 5.36 -1.63 48.11
CA THR A 128 4.03 -2.10 47.67
C THR A 128 3.86 -2.08 46.16
N THR A 129 3.10 -3.06 45.65
CA THR A 129 2.69 -3.14 44.24
C THR A 129 1.69 -2.07 43.84
N LEU A 130 0.98 -1.47 44.81
CA LEU A 130 0.01 -0.41 44.56
C LEU A 130 0.70 0.92 44.22
N ASP A 131 1.80 1.24 44.91
CA ASP A 131 2.59 2.45 44.64
C ASP A 131 3.23 2.39 43.25
N LEU A 132 3.74 1.22 42.84
CA LEU A 132 4.31 0.99 41.51
C LEU A 132 3.27 1.16 40.38
N ALA A 133 2.02 0.72 40.61
CA ALA A 133 0.93 0.93 39.65
C ALA A 133 0.53 2.40 39.52
N ASN A 134 0.52 3.15 40.63
CA ASN A 134 0.30 4.60 40.62
C ASN A 134 1.45 5.34 39.91
N LEU A 135 2.70 5.00 40.19
CA LEU A 135 3.88 5.61 39.55
C LEU A 135 3.88 5.45 38.02
N SER A 136 3.45 4.29 37.51
CA SER A 136 3.40 4.05 36.06
C SER A 136 2.38 4.93 35.31
N THR A 137 1.37 5.48 36.00
CA THR A 137 0.23 6.20 35.40
C THR A 137 0.14 7.66 35.89
N HIS A 138 -0.09 7.87 37.19
CA HIS A 138 -0.25 9.17 37.84
C HIS A 138 0.58 9.23 39.13
N TRP A 139 1.86 9.54 38.98
CA TRP A 139 2.84 9.63 40.07
C TRP A 139 2.55 10.71 41.14
N TYR A 140 1.62 11.66 40.92
CA TYR A 140 1.40 12.82 41.80
C TYR A 140 0.65 12.37 43.04
N THR A 141 1.39 11.88 44.03
CA THR A 141 0.84 11.47 45.32
C THR A 141 0.85 12.67 46.27
N GLU A 142 -0.29 12.96 46.90
CA GLU A 142 -0.42 14.07 47.86
C GLU A 142 0.42 13.88 49.14
N SER A 143 1.04 12.70 49.30
CA SER A 143 1.95 12.34 50.39
C SER A 143 3.40 12.81 50.21
N MET A 144 3.80 13.35 49.04
CA MET A 144 5.16 13.83 48.81
C MET A 144 5.37 15.24 49.40
N ASN A 145 6.35 15.42 50.30
CA ASN A 145 6.76 16.77 50.73
C ASN A 145 7.63 17.45 49.66
N TRP A 146 6.94 18.04 48.69
CA TRP A 146 7.47 18.82 47.58
C TRP A 146 8.38 19.98 47.98
N THR A 147 8.02 20.70 49.04
CA THR A 147 8.78 21.83 49.59
C THR A 147 10.23 21.46 49.92
N GLU A 148 10.43 20.22 50.33
CA GLU A 148 11.70 19.68 50.80
C GLU A 148 12.44 18.94 49.69
N PHE A 149 11.74 18.29 48.75
CA PHE A 149 12.37 17.77 47.52
C PHE A 149 12.99 18.89 46.67
N ASN A 150 12.30 20.04 46.59
CA ASN A 150 12.74 21.25 45.92
C ASN A 150 13.78 22.06 46.73
N SER A 151 14.23 21.59 47.90
CA SER A 151 15.20 22.32 48.75
C SER A 151 16.64 22.29 48.21
N VAL A 152 16.96 21.34 47.32
CA VAL A 152 18.28 21.25 46.67
C VAL A 152 18.42 22.41 45.68
N LYS A 153 19.35 23.33 45.95
CA LYS A 153 19.38 24.62 45.25
C LYS A 153 19.83 24.55 43.79
N SER A 154 20.77 23.68 43.44
CA SER A 154 21.41 23.65 42.10
C SER A 154 21.85 22.25 41.66
N THR A 155 21.78 21.97 40.36
CA THR A 155 22.45 20.85 39.67
C THR A 155 23.18 21.37 38.41
N PRO A 156 24.33 20.79 37.99
CA PRO A 156 24.99 21.17 36.73
C PRO A 156 24.11 21.07 35.47
N LEU A 157 22.97 20.37 35.58
CA LEU A 157 21.98 20.22 34.51
C LEU A 157 21.04 21.44 34.37
N ASP A 158 21.02 22.37 35.34
CA ASP A 158 20.14 23.56 35.31
C ASP A 158 20.40 24.45 34.08
N GLU A 159 21.67 24.78 33.79
CA GLU A 159 22.04 25.58 32.60
C GLU A 159 21.79 24.82 31.29
N VAL A 160 21.91 23.49 31.30
CA VAL A 160 21.71 22.64 30.12
C VAL A 160 20.24 22.62 29.69
N PHE A 161 19.31 22.48 30.64
CA PHE A 161 17.88 22.36 30.35
C PHE A 161 17.07 23.65 30.51
N GLY A 162 17.70 24.73 31.01
CA GLY A 162 17.06 26.01 31.26
C GLY A 162 16.06 25.95 32.42
N TRP A 163 16.42 25.27 33.50
CA TRP A 163 15.64 25.26 34.75
C TRP A 163 16.01 26.52 35.56
N ALA A 164 15.04 27.41 35.76
CA ALA A 164 15.26 28.67 36.48
C ALA A 164 15.01 28.48 37.99
N GLU A 165 13.97 27.74 38.33
CA GLU A 165 13.58 27.41 39.70
C GLU A 165 13.62 25.89 39.95
N PRO A 166 13.85 25.43 41.20
CA PRO A 166 13.84 24.00 41.54
C PRO A 166 12.57 23.24 41.12
N SER A 167 11.42 23.92 41.00
CA SER A 167 10.15 23.37 40.53
C SER A 167 10.12 23.01 39.04
N ASP A 168 11.01 23.58 38.23
CA ASP A 168 11.05 23.34 36.78
C ASP A 168 11.61 21.95 36.47
N ARG A 169 12.41 21.42 37.40
CA ARG A 169 13.18 20.17 37.28
C ARG A 169 12.28 18.92 37.24
N PRO A 170 12.61 17.93 36.40
CA PRO A 170 11.97 16.62 36.43
C PRO A 170 12.29 15.88 37.74
N ALA A 171 11.38 15.01 38.17
CA ALA A 171 11.49 14.22 39.38
C ALA A 171 11.24 12.75 39.05
N PHE A 172 12.31 11.96 38.98
CA PHE A 172 12.20 10.52 38.75
C PHE A 172 12.14 9.80 40.10
N TYR A 173 11.34 8.74 40.20
CA TYR A 173 11.24 7.99 41.46
C TYR A 173 12.59 7.34 41.84
N LYS A 174 13.19 6.63 40.88
CA LYS A 174 14.44 5.86 40.97
C LYS A 174 15.31 6.09 39.73
N LEU A 175 16.55 5.60 39.77
CA LEU A 175 17.38 5.47 38.56
C LEU A 175 16.93 4.26 37.73
N PRO A 176 16.99 4.30 36.39
CA PRO A 176 16.82 3.11 35.56
C PRO A 176 17.98 2.13 35.73
N ILE A 177 17.68 0.83 35.64
CA ILE A 177 18.69 -0.22 35.42
C ILE A 177 19.24 -0.18 33.98
N LYS A 178 20.33 -0.90 33.73
CA LYS A 178 20.96 -1.00 32.40
C LYS A 178 19.97 -1.42 31.31
N PHE A 179 20.09 -0.77 30.16
CA PHE A 179 19.23 -0.92 28.98
C PHE A 179 17.75 -0.52 29.19
N ASN A 180 17.45 0.34 30.17
CA ASN A 180 16.07 0.70 30.52
C ASN A 180 15.85 2.22 30.60
N THR A 181 14.58 2.63 30.54
CA THR A 181 14.16 4.04 30.53
C THR A 181 12.97 4.28 31.46
N ILE A 182 12.91 5.49 32.03
CA ILE A 182 11.83 5.96 32.91
C ILE A 182 11.33 7.30 32.37
N LEU A 183 10.01 7.46 32.29
CA LEU A 183 9.37 8.73 31.98
C LEU A 183 9.13 9.54 33.26
N ASN A 184 9.43 10.83 33.16
CA ASN A 184 8.99 11.84 34.09
C ASN A 184 7.49 12.09 33.86
N ASN A 185 6.64 11.28 34.50
CA ASN A 185 5.17 11.41 34.55
C ASN A 185 4.69 12.69 35.28
N THR A 186 5.56 13.69 35.36
CA THR A 186 5.57 14.77 36.35
C THR A 186 4.99 16.06 35.80
N ARG A 187 3.66 16.18 35.91
CA ARG A 187 2.93 17.44 35.74
C ARG A 187 2.68 18.08 37.11
N PRO A 188 3.43 19.13 37.50
CA PRO A 188 3.05 19.96 38.64
C PRO A 188 1.74 20.72 38.33
N LYS A 189 1.13 21.33 39.35
CA LYS A 189 -0.16 22.05 39.25
C LYS A 189 -0.13 23.33 38.38
N TYR A 190 1.03 23.66 37.83
CA TYR A 190 1.25 24.75 36.87
C TYR A 190 1.99 24.20 35.64
N HIS A 191 1.68 24.77 34.47
CA HIS A 191 1.87 24.09 33.18
C HIS A 191 3.35 23.93 32.78
N ARG A 192 3.90 22.74 33.00
CA ARG A 192 5.18 22.31 32.41
C ARG A 192 5.00 21.99 30.92
N ASP A 193 5.82 22.59 30.08
CA ASP A 193 5.74 22.52 28.60
C ASP A 193 6.49 21.32 27.98
N SER A 194 7.23 20.59 28.80
CA SER A 194 8.21 19.58 28.38
C SER A 194 8.05 18.28 29.15
N LEU A 195 8.07 17.17 28.42
CA LEU A 195 8.27 15.83 28.95
C LEU A 195 9.76 15.59 29.22
N TYR A 196 10.08 14.63 30.09
CA TYR A 196 11.46 14.20 30.29
C TYR A 196 11.55 12.67 30.31
N LEU A 197 12.62 12.12 29.74
CA LEU A 197 12.97 10.70 29.77
C LEU A 197 14.38 10.55 30.33
N LEU A 198 14.57 9.61 31.26
CA LEU A 198 15.86 9.23 31.82
C LEU A 198 16.20 7.79 31.40
N GLY A 199 17.43 7.55 30.92
CA GLY A 199 17.87 6.24 30.46
C GLY A 199 19.34 5.95 30.75
N THR A 200 19.72 4.67 30.65
CA THR A 200 21.11 4.21 30.69
C THR A 200 21.31 2.94 29.86
N GLY A 201 22.44 2.84 29.16
CA GLY A 201 22.75 1.76 28.21
C GLY A 201 23.65 0.67 28.80
N ASP A 202 24.75 0.39 28.09
CA ASP A 202 25.81 -0.55 28.49
C ASP A 202 26.86 0.09 29.40
N THR A 203 27.07 1.41 29.29
CA THR A 203 28.09 2.19 30.02
C THR A 203 27.79 2.33 31.53
N THR A 204 28.59 3.14 32.22
CA THR A 204 28.38 3.57 33.62
C THR A 204 27.74 4.97 33.72
N GLY A 205 27.23 5.50 32.62
CA GLY A 205 26.61 6.82 32.55
C GLY A 205 25.10 6.77 32.34
N TYR A 206 24.45 7.90 32.54
CA TYR A 206 23.03 8.11 32.24
C TYR A 206 22.89 9.18 31.16
N PHE A 207 21.75 9.20 30.49
CA PHE A 207 21.32 10.33 29.67
C PHE A 207 19.90 10.74 30.05
N ILE A 208 19.64 12.05 29.99
CA ILE A 208 18.33 12.64 30.22
C ILE A 208 17.94 13.46 28.99
N CYS A 209 16.70 13.29 28.53
CA CYS A 209 16.15 13.96 27.37
C CYS A 209 14.94 14.82 27.76
N LYS A 210 14.94 16.09 27.39
CA LYS A 210 13.80 17.02 27.42
C LYS A 210 13.10 16.96 26.07
N ILE A 211 11.80 16.70 26.06
CA ILE A 211 10.97 16.51 24.86
C ILE A 211 9.84 17.53 24.88
N LYS A 212 9.80 18.43 23.89
CA LYS A 212 8.90 19.59 23.81
C LYS A 212 8.25 19.65 22.43
N GLY A 213 6.97 20.02 22.35
CA GLY A 213 6.23 20.07 21.08
C GLY A 213 5.45 21.36 20.91
N GLY A 214 5.09 21.67 19.67
CA GLY A 214 4.40 22.90 19.31
C GLY A 214 4.24 23.06 17.82
N THR A 215 4.13 24.30 17.34
CA THR A 215 4.03 24.59 15.90
C THR A 215 5.03 25.67 15.49
N THR A 216 5.63 25.51 14.30
CA THR A 216 6.64 26.41 13.76
C THR A 216 6.18 27.03 12.44
N PRO A 217 6.39 28.35 12.24
CA PRO A 217 5.98 29.03 11.02
C PRO A 217 7.08 29.06 9.95
N ILE A 218 8.26 28.46 10.20
CA ILE A 218 9.42 28.56 9.30
C ILE A 218 9.38 27.60 8.11
N CYS A 219 8.34 26.78 8.02
CA CYS A 219 8.17 25.75 6.99
C CYS A 219 6.88 25.97 6.18
N SER A 220 6.80 25.30 5.03
CA SER A 220 5.56 25.04 4.29
C SER A 220 5.22 23.54 4.32
N THR A 221 3.95 23.21 4.09
CA THR A 221 3.52 21.82 3.90
C THR A 221 3.26 21.56 2.42
N GLU A 222 3.91 20.55 1.85
CA GLU A 222 3.82 20.17 0.45
C GLU A 222 3.19 18.77 0.34
N TYR A 223 1.99 18.69 -0.24
CA TYR A 223 1.25 17.46 -0.47
C TYR A 223 1.15 17.18 -1.97
N SER A 224 1.60 16.01 -2.40
CA SER A 224 1.42 15.49 -3.75
C SER A 224 0.52 14.26 -3.71
N ALA A 225 -0.57 14.30 -4.48
CA ALA A 225 -1.51 13.20 -4.65
C ALA A 225 -1.34 12.59 -6.05
N THR A 226 -1.17 11.27 -6.09
CA THR A 226 -1.05 10.47 -7.33
C THR A 226 -2.03 9.29 -7.27
N GLY A 227 -2.21 8.57 -8.38
CA GLY A 227 -3.23 7.54 -8.59
C GLY A 227 -3.69 6.73 -7.37
N ASN A 228 -2.75 6.09 -6.67
CA ASN A 228 -3.02 5.26 -5.48
C ASN A 228 -2.23 5.68 -4.22
N ASN A 229 -1.36 6.69 -4.32
CA ASN A 229 -0.36 7.03 -3.31
C ASN A 229 -0.20 8.54 -3.14
N GLY A 230 0.14 8.98 -1.93
CA GLY A 230 0.52 10.37 -1.65
C GLY A 230 1.95 10.51 -1.12
N ASN A 231 2.49 11.72 -1.25
CA ASN A 231 3.72 12.15 -0.59
C ASN A 231 3.46 13.49 0.11
N LEU A 232 3.67 13.54 1.42
CA LEU A 232 3.42 14.69 2.27
C LEU A 232 4.73 15.13 2.95
N LYS A 233 5.21 16.34 2.68
CA LYS A 233 6.52 16.82 3.12
C LYS A 233 6.44 18.15 3.88
N ALA A 234 7.15 18.26 5.00
CA ALA A 234 7.53 19.56 5.55
C ALA A 234 8.74 20.10 4.80
N LYS A 235 8.65 21.33 4.29
CA LYS A 235 9.75 22.01 3.58
C LYS A 235 10.13 23.27 4.34
N CYS A 236 11.37 23.34 4.81
CA CYS A 236 11.86 24.37 5.74
C CYS A 236 13.10 25.10 5.20
N ASP A 237 13.22 25.18 3.87
CA ASP A 237 14.35 25.84 3.20
C ASP A 237 14.28 27.36 3.41
N LEU A 238 15.44 28.00 3.64
CA LEU A 238 15.51 29.44 3.95
C LEU A 238 14.86 30.35 2.88
N ASP A 239 14.84 29.89 1.64
CA ASP A 239 14.31 30.60 0.46
C ASP A 239 12.87 30.18 0.09
N ASP A 240 12.20 29.33 0.86
CA ASP A 240 10.83 28.89 0.50
C ASP A 240 9.80 30.02 0.67
N SER A 241 9.38 30.61 -0.45
CA SER A 241 8.35 31.66 -0.53
C SER A 241 6.95 31.22 -0.05
N MET A 242 6.76 29.94 0.26
CA MET A 242 5.54 29.40 0.86
C MET A 242 5.65 29.08 2.35
N ALA A 243 6.80 29.32 2.99
CA ALA A 243 6.89 29.20 4.45
C ALA A 243 5.92 30.17 5.15
N PHE A 244 5.26 29.73 6.21
CA PHE A 244 4.14 30.45 6.83
C PHE A 244 4.52 31.86 7.33
N ASN A 245 5.73 32.03 7.85
CA ASN A 245 6.29 33.33 8.25
C ASN A 245 6.66 34.26 7.07
N LYS A 246 6.84 33.75 5.85
CA LYS A 246 7.09 34.57 4.64
C LYS A 246 5.77 35.16 4.10
N LYS A 247 4.63 34.50 4.35
CA LYS A 247 3.29 35.05 4.05
C LYS A 247 2.83 36.05 5.09
N ASN A 248 3.17 35.83 6.36
CA ASN A 248 2.86 36.75 7.44
C ASN A 248 4.02 36.82 8.44
N THR A 249 4.74 37.94 8.46
CA THR A 249 5.96 38.13 9.27
C THR A 249 5.68 38.27 10.77
N SER A 250 4.42 38.36 11.19
CA SER A 250 4.02 38.38 12.61
C SER A 250 3.85 36.97 13.21
N ARG A 251 4.06 35.92 12.40
CA ARG A 251 3.95 34.51 12.82
C ARG A 251 5.18 34.06 13.60
N VAL A 252 4.98 33.33 14.70
CA VAL A 252 6.04 32.95 15.64
C VAL A 252 5.94 31.48 16.03
N GLU A 253 7.06 30.87 16.42
CA GLU A 253 7.08 29.49 16.90
C GLU A 253 6.42 29.39 18.28
N THR A 254 5.40 28.54 18.40
CA THR A 254 4.64 28.34 19.64
C THR A 254 4.98 27.01 20.30
N THR A 255 4.65 26.89 21.58
CA THR A 255 4.76 25.65 22.35
C THR A 255 3.37 25.21 22.78
N SER A 256 3.06 23.92 22.61
CA SER A 256 1.81 23.35 23.12
C SER A 256 2.03 22.78 24.52
N PHE A 257 1.25 23.23 25.51
CA PHE A 257 1.22 22.63 26.84
C PHE A 257 0.45 21.30 26.88
N ASP A 258 -0.36 21.04 25.86
CA ASP A 258 -1.16 19.83 25.69
C ASP A 258 -0.35 18.69 25.03
N TRP A 259 0.76 19.04 24.36
CA TRP A 259 1.76 18.07 23.89
C TRP A 259 2.28 17.17 25.02
N TRP A 260 2.27 17.66 26.27
CA TRP A 260 2.66 16.86 27.42
C TRP A 260 1.79 15.60 27.55
N ASP A 261 0.46 15.72 27.47
CA ASP A 261 -0.47 14.60 27.61
C ASP A 261 -0.36 13.61 26.43
N VAL A 262 -0.28 14.15 25.22
CA VAL A 262 -0.15 13.37 23.98
C VAL A 262 1.18 12.60 23.94
N GLY A 263 2.29 13.29 24.20
CA GLY A 263 3.63 12.71 24.18
C GLY A 263 3.88 11.72 25.34
N GLN A 264 3.33 11.97 26.53
CA GLN A 264 3.38 10.99 27.63
C GLN A 264 2.70 9.68 27.22
N THR A 265 1.51 9.78 26.63
CA THR A 265 0.72 8.63 26.18
C THR A 265 1.48 7.84 25.12
N ALA A 266 2.04 8.51 24.10
CA ALA A 266 2.81 7.86 23.04
C ALA A 266 4.08 7.16 23.55
N LEU A 267 4.91 7.84 24.35
CA LEU A 267 6.14 7.27 24.91
C LEU A 267 5.84 6.10 25.86
N THR A 268 4.71 6.15 26.59
CA THR A 268 4.25 5.06 27.45
C THR A 268 3.76 3.86 26.62
N ALA A 269 2.98 4.08 25.56
CA ALA A 269 2.55 3.04 24.64
C ALA A 269 3.74 2.36 23.92
N MET A 270 4.79 3.12 23.58
CA MET A 270 6.06 2.60 23.09
C MET A 270 6.88 1.83 24.14
N SER A 271 6.35 1.64 25.36
CA SER A 271 7.00 0.94 26.47
C SER A 271 8.33 1.58 26.89
N LEU A 272 8.44 2.91 26.84
CA LEU A 272 9.63 3.66 27.29
C LEU A 272 9.56 4.09 28.77
N ASN A 273 8.53 3.67 29.51
CA ASN A 273 8.40 3.86 30.96
C ASN A 273 8.64 2.57 31.78
N SER A 274 9.11 1.48 31.15
CA SER A 274 9.21 0.16 31.79
C SER A 274 10.21 0.10 32.94
N GLY A 275 11.16 1.04 33.05
CA GLY A 275 12.13 1.11 34.14
C GLY A 275 11.52 1.43 35.51
N VAL A 276 10.26 1.88 35.58
CA VAL A 276 9.53 2.03 36.86
C VAL A 276 9.40 0.68 37.58
N THR A 277 9.22 -0.40 36.82
CA THR A 277 9.06 -1.78 37.31
C THR A 277 10.21 -2.70 36.89
N ASP A 278 11.34 -2.13 36.44
CA ASP A 278 12.50 -2.85 35.87
C ASP A 278 12.18 -3.75 34.67
N GLY A 279 11.05 -3.53 33.99
CA GLY A 279 10.60 -4.31 32.84
C GLY A 279 11.53 -4.18 31.63
N ALA A 280 11.87 -5.30 31.00
CA ALA A 280 12.85 -5.36 29.90
C ALA A 280 12.24 -5.03 28.52
N SER A 281 11.87 -3.76 28.31
CA SER A 281 11.35 -3.28 27.02
C SER A 281 12.40 -3.29 25.90
N ALA A 282 12.06 -3.87 24.75
CA ALA A 282 12.91 -3.89 23.56
C ALA A 282 13.19 -2.47 23.03
N ASN A 283 12.19 -1.58 23.05
CA ASN A 283 12.33 -0.20 22.61
C ASN A 283 13.24 0.61 23.54
N ALA A 284 13.10 0.43 24.86
CA ALA A 284 13.99 1.06 25.84
C ALA A 284 15.44 0.58 25.67
N ARG A 285 15.64 -0.73 25.44
CA ARG A 285 16.95 -1.32 25.18
C ARG A 285 17.60 -0.82 23.89
N LEU A 286 16.84 -0.66 22.81
CA LEU A 286 17.35 -0.11 21.55
C LEU A 286 17.69 1.38 21.69
N LEU A 287 16.79 2.19 22.28
CA LEU A 287 17.00 3.62 22.47
C LEU A 287 18.23 3.91 23.35
N THR A 288 18.41 3.16 24.43
CA THR A 288 19.55 3.34 25.36
C THR A 288 20.90 2.92 24.78
N GLN A 289 20.92 2.05 23.76
CA GLN A 289 22.14 1.72 23.01
C GLN A 289 22.60 2.83 22.06
N LEU A 290 21.75 3.81 21.77
CA LEU A 290 22.10 4.99 20.96
C LEU A 290 22.76 6.11 21.79
N MET A 291 22.92 5.93 23.11
CA MET A 291 23.57 6.89 24.00
C MET A 291 24.93 7.32 23.44
N LEU A 292 25.14 8.64 23.31
CA LEU A 292 26.40 9.20 22.82
C LEU A 292 27.54 8.80 23.77
N LYS A 293 28.61 8.23 23.21
CA LYS A 293 29.79 7.77 23.97
C LYS A 293 30.90 8.83 24.01
N ASP A 294 30.90 9.73 23.03
CA ASP A 294 31.88 10.81 22.83
C ASP A 294 31.16 12.18 22.75
N ASP A 295 31.92 13.26 22.55
CA ASP A 295 31.39 14.64 22.41
C ASP A 295 30.71 14.91 21.06
N ALA A 296 30.76 13.98 20.11
CA ALA A 296 30.28 14.13 18.74
C ALA A 296 29.15 13.13 18.38
N LEU A 297 28.43 13.41 17.30
CA LEU A 297 27.43 12.50 16.73
C LEU A 297 28.09 11.22 16.19
N ASN A 298 27.50 10.06 16.50
CA ASN A 298 27.95 8.80 15.93
C ASN A 298 27.76 8.79 14.41
N PRO A 299 28.80 8.46 13.60
CA PRO A 299 28.71 8.56 12.14
C PRO A 299 27.80 7.51 11.50
N ALA A 300 27.57 6.37 12.16
CA ALA A 300 26.82 5.22 11.64
C ALA A 300 25.40 5.09 12.21
N LEU A 301 25.10 5.77 13.33
CA LEU A 301 23.88 5.58 14.13
C LEU A 301 23.23 6.94 14.48
N PRO A 302 21.89 7.00 14.62
CA PRO A 302 21.22 8.14 15.24
C PRO A 302 21.56 8.25 16.73
N SER A 303 21.44 9.45 17.28
CA SER A 303 21.45 9.71 18.73
C SER A 303 20.12 9.27 19.38
N PRO A 304 20.00 9.30 20.72
CA PRO A 304 18.72 9.07 21.39
C PRO A 304 17.70 10.17 21.06
N ALA A 305 18.17 11.40 20.81
CA ALA A 305 17.32 12.54 20.48
C ALA A 305 16.72 12.41 19.07
N GLU A 306 17.55 12.05 18.09
CA GLU A 306 17.12 11.79 16.70
C GLU A 306 16.15 10.62 16.64
N ALA A 307 16.43 9.53 17.37
CA ALA A 307 15.54 8.38 17.46
C ALA A 307 14.21 8.72 18.12
N LEU A 308 14.20 9.42 19.26
CA LEU A 308 12.98 9.86 19.94
C LEU A 308 12.11 10.75 19.05
N ALA A 309 12.71 11.75 18.39
CA ALA A 309 11.98 12.68 17.53
C ALA A 309 11.28 11.97 16.36
N VAL A 310 11.94 10.98 15.74
CA VAL A 310 11.31 10.16 14.68
C VAL A 310 10.27 9.20 15.26
N MET A 311 10.54 8.55 16.40
CA MET A 311 9.62 7.61 17.05
C MET A 311 8.27 8.25 17.42
N ILE A 312 8.25 9.51 17.85
CA ILE A 312 7.02 10.27 18.15
C ILE A 312 6.52 11.13 16.97
N GLY A 313 7.21 11.13 15.83
CA GLY A 313 6.88 11.94 14.65
C GLY A 313 5.52 11.61 14.03
N CYS A 314 5.10 10.33 14.04
CA CYS A 314 3.76 9.94 13.60
C CYS A 314 2.67 10.44 14.56
N THR A 315 2.90 10.38 15.88
CA THR A 315 1.96 10.95 16.88
C THR A 315 1.84 12.47 16.72
N LEU A 316 2.97 13.16 16.49
CA LEU A 316 3.01 14.59 16.21
C LEU A 316 2.17 14.94 14.96
N LEU A 317 2.33 14.19 13.88
CA LEU A 317 1.52 14.34 12.65
C LEU A 317 0.02 14.11 12.91
N MET A 318 -0.33 13.08 13.67
CA MET A 318 -1.73 12.81 14.06
C MET A 318 -2.29 13.92 14.96
N SER A 319 -1.48 14.55 15.81
CA SER A 319 -1.92 15.66 16.67
C SER A 319 -2.21 16.97 15.92
N ALA A 320 -1.80 17.06 14.65
CA ALA A 320 -2.18 18.16 13.75
C ALA A 320 -3.42 17.86 12.90
N ASP A 321 -3.99 16.66 13.00
CA ASP A 321 -5.18 16.28 12.23
C ASP A 321 -6.43 16.90 12.87
N GLY A 322 -7.18 17.71 12.11
CA GLY A 322 -8.26 18.53 12.64
C GLY A 322 -7.82 19.73 13.52
N SER A 323 -6.52 20.02 13.64
CA SER A 323 -6.03 21.20 14.36
C SER A 323 -6.17 22.50 13.52
N PRO A 324 -6.29 23.69 14.15
CA PRO A 324 -6.33 24.97 13.43
C PRO A 324 -5.09 25.24 12.58
N PHE A 325 -5.25 25.88 11.42
CA PHE A 325 -4.14 26.32 10.55
C PHE A 325 -3.46 27.61 11.06
N VAL A 326 -3.38 27.80 12.39
CA VAL A 326 -2.80 28.94 13.10
C VAL A 326 -2.11 28.45 14.37
N GLU A 327 -1.09 29.16 14.84
CA GLU A 327 -0.17 28.65 15.90
C GLU A 327 -0.78 28.58 17.31
N PHE A 328 -2.07 28.93 17.46
CA PHE A 328 -2.77 29.07 18.74
C PHE A 328 -4.26 28.74 18.60
N TRP A 329 -4.88 28.33 19.72
CA TRP A 329 -6.33 28.06 19.75
C TRP A 329 -7.13 29.37 19.73
N ASN A 330 -7.78 29.66 18.61
CA ASN A 330 -8.48 30.94 18.36
C ASN A 330 -9.96 30.95 18.80
N TYR A 331 -10.38 30.02 19.68
CA TYR A 331 -11.78 29.81 20.07
C TYR A 331 -11.99 29.86 21.59
N THR A 332 -13.18 30.31 22.01
CA THR A 332 -13.56 30.43 23.43
C THR A 332 -14.04 29.11 24.08
N VAL A 333 -14.20 28.06 23.29
CA VAL A 333 -14.59 26.71 23.74
C VAL A 333 -13.45 25.74 23.47
N ALA A 334 -13.25 24.74 24.34
CA ALA A 334 -12.14 23.78 24.22
C ALA A 334 -12.31 22.75 23.09
N THR A 335 -13.47 22.71 22.42
CA THR A 335 -13.74 21.80 21.30
C THR A 335 -14.84 22.41 20.43
N LEU A 336 -14.69 22.32 19.10
CA LEU A 336 -15.73 22.70 18.15
C LEU A 336 -16.53 21.46 17.73
N ASN A 337 -17.85 21.54 17.76
CA ASN A 337 -18.72 20.47 17.24
C ASN A 337 -20.01 21.08 16.62
N PRO A 338 -20.19 21.01 15.29
CA PRO A 338 -19.22 20.55 14.29
C PRO A 338 -17.97 21.44 14.25
N GLY A 339 -16.89 20.94 13.61
CA GLY A 339 -15.69 21.73 13.34
C GLY A 339 -15.97 22.92 12.40
N GLU A 340 -15.09 23.92 12.41
CA GLU A 340 -15.18 25.10 11.54
C GLU A 340 -14.15 25.05 10.41
N TYR A 341 -14.56 25.44 9.20
CA TYR A 341 -13.66 25.57 8.07
C TYR A 341 -12.79 26.83 8.19
N GLN A 342 -11.47 26.64 8.26
CA GLN A 342 -10.50 27.72 8.13
C GLN A 342 -9.97 27.83 6.68
N SER A 343 -9.31 28.95 6.36
CA SER A 343 -8.69 29.20 5.05
C SER A 343 -7.22 29.58 5.23
N PHE A 344 -6.37 29.12 4.32
CA PHE A 344 -4.93 29.34 4.33
C PHE A 344 -4.41 29.62 2.91
N ASP A 345 -3.25 30.28 2.81
CA ASP A 345 -2.60 30.55 1.53
C ASP A 345 -2.00 29.27 0.96
N ALA A 346 -2.35 28.92 -0.28
CA ALA A 346 -1.79 27.76 -0.97
C ALA A 346 -1.48 28.05 -2.44
N LEU A 347 -0.46 27.37 -2.97
CA LEU A 347 -0.29 27.17 -4.41
C LEU A 347 -0.82 25.79 -4.77
N PHE A 348 -1.74 25.73 -5.72
CA PHE A 348 -2.28 24.49 -6.28
C PHE A 348 -1.74 24.29 -7.71
N GLN A 349 -1.35 23.07 -8.03
CA GLN A 349 -0.96 22.65 -9.38
C GLN A 349 -1.59 21.28 -9.67
N GLY A 350 -2.67 21.26 -10.45
CA GLY A 350 -3.29 20.04 -10.97
C GLY A 350 -2.82 19.71 -12.39
N GLN A 351 -2.72 18.42 -12.70
CA GLN A 351 -2.53 17.88 -14.05
C GLN A 351 -3.77 17.06 -14.44
N GLU A 352 -4.64 17.66 -15.25
CA GLU A 352 -5.95 17.12 -15.63
C GLU A 352 -5.96 16.43 -17.01
N TYR A 353 -4.82 16.39 -17.70
CA TYR A 353 -4.80 16.08 -19.14
C TYR A 353 -4.88 14.58 -19.46
N ALA A 354 -6.09 14.12 -19.76
CA ALA A 354 -6.33 12.98 -20.63
C ALA A 354 -6.71 13.46 -22.05
N SER A 355 -6.24 12.77 -23.09
CA SER A 355 -6.56 13.10 -24.49
C SER A 355 -7.99 12.68 -24.85
N GLY A 356 -8.99 13.44 -24.42
CA GLY A 356 -10.41 13.17 -24.68
C GLY A 356 -11.31 14.40 -24.54
N GLY A 357 -12.40 14.44 -25.32
CA GLY A 357 -13.35 15.56 -25.36
C GLY A 357 -14.35 15.58 -24.20
N VAL A 358 -13.89 15.85 -22.98
CA VAL A 358 -14.71 15.84 -21.75
C VAL A 358 -15.62 17.07 -21.64
N LEU A 359 -15.19 18.25 -22.13
CA LEU A 359 -15.83 19.54 -21.81
C LEU A 359 -16.65 20.11 -22.99
N PRO A 360 -17.84 20.71 -22.77
CA PRO A 360 -18.76 21.11 -23.85
C PRO A 360 -18.16 22.05 -24.91
N TYR A 361 -17.26 22.96 -24.52
CA TYR A 361 -16.61 23.88 -25.46
C TYR A 361 -15.70 23.17 -26.47
N GLN A 362 -15.17 21.99 -26.13
CA GLN A 362 -14.25 21.23 -26.99
C GLN A 362 -14.95 20.69 -28.26
N LYS A 363 -16.30 20.70 -28.28
CA LYS A 363 -17.08 20.47 -29.50
C LYS A 363 -16.76 21.49 -30.60
N ALA A 364 -16.31 22.70 -30.27
CA ALA A 364 -15.88 23.69 -31.27
C ALA A 364 -14.71 23.18 -32.14
N PHE A 365 -13.79 22.36 -31.60
CA PHE A 365 -12.69 21.79 -32.38
C PHE A 365 -13.15 20.82 -33.48
N HIS A 366 -14.39 20.32 -33.45
CA HIS A 366 -14.93 19.51 -34.54
C HIS A 366 -15.01 20.31 -35.85
N LEU A 367 -15.15 21.64 -35.79
CA LEU A 367 -15.11 22.53 -36.96
C LEU A 367 -13.74 22.53 -37.67
N VAL A 368 -12.67 22.12 -36.98
CA VAL A 368 -11.31 21.99 -37.54
C VAL A 368 -11.00 20.52 -37.87
N LEU A 369 -11.38 19.61 -36.98
CA LEU A 369 -11.11 18.17 -37.13
C LEU A 369 -11.90 17.53 -38.29
N ILE A 370 -13.12 17.98 -38.59
CA ILE A 370 -13.90 17.46 -39.72
C ILE A 370 -13.23 17.82 -41.07
N PRO A 371 -12.85 19.09 -41.36
CA PRO A 371 -12.03 19.42 -42.52
C PRO A 371 -10.71 18.65 -42.61
N VAL A 372 -9.99 18.46 -41.50
CA VAL A 372 -8.74 17.68 -41.48
C VAL A 372 -8.99 16.21 -41.81
N PHE A 373 -10.06 15.60 -41.28
CA PHE A 373 -10.45 14.23 -41.63
C PHE A 373 -10.80 14.10 -43.12
N LEU A 374 -11.60 15.02 -43.66
CA LEU A 374 -11.97 15.04 -45.08
C LEU A 374 -10.77 15.25 -46.01
N LEU A 375 -9.81 16.10 -45.61
CA LEU A 375 -8.57 16.31 -46.35
C LEU A 375 -7.71 15.04 -46.39
N ASN A 376 -7.54 14.34 -45.27
CA ASN A 376 -6.83 13.07 -45.22
C ASN A 376 -7.52 11.98 -46.06
N LEU A 377 -8.86 11.95 -46.04
CA LEU A 377 -9.65 11.01 -46.86
C LEU A 377 -9.52 11.32 -48.36
N PHE A 378 -9.44 12.60 -48.75
CA PHE A 378 -9.13 13.02 -50.11
C PHE A 378 -7.70 12.64 -50.54
N VAL A 379 -6.70 12.85 -49.68
CA VAL A 379 -5.30 12.42 -49.93
C VAL A 379 -5.20 10.89 -50.09
N LEU A 380 -5.89 10.13 -49.23
CA LEU A 380 -5.97 8.67 -49.35
C LEU A 380 -6.62 8.24 -50.67
N ALA A 381 -7.72 8.88 -51.08
CA ALA A 381 -8.37 8.60 -52.36
C ALA A 381 -7.45 8.94 -53.55
N TYR A 382 -6.71 10.05 -53.49
CA TYR A 382 -5.71 10.43 -54.49
C TYR A 382 -4.61 9.38 -54.63
N LEU A 383 -4.04 8.90 -53.52
CA LEU A 383 -3.02 7.84 -53.51
C LEU A 383 -3.54 6.48 -54.00
N LEU A 384 -4.81 6.14 -53.71
CA LEU A 384 -5.44 4.90 -54.20
C LEU A 384 -5.74 4.93 -55.72
N ILE A 385 -5.97 6.11 -56.28
CA ILE A 385 -6.18 6.33 -57.73
C ILE A 385 -4.83 6.37 -58.46
N HIS A 386 -3.87 7.14 -57.96
CA HIS A 386 -2.53 7.26 -58.53
C HIS A 386 -1.61 6.13 -58.06
N LYS A 387 -1.83 4.92 -58.61
CA LYS A 387 -1.02 3.72 -58.35
C LYS A 387 0.39 3.80 -58.97
N GLY A 388 1.22 4.66 -58.41
CA GLY A 388 2.67 4.73 -58.65
C GLY A 388 3.41 4.86 -57.33
N LEU A 389 4.69 4.48 -57.31
CA LEU A 389 5.58 4.78 -56.18
C LEU A 389 5.88 6.28 -56.17
N VAL A 390 5.18 7.03 -55.32
CA VAL A 390 5.54 8.43 -55.03
C VAL A 390 6.84 8.39 -54.22
N THR A 391 7.95 8.78 -54.82
CA THR A 391 9.23 8.88 -54.12
C THR A 391 9.15 10.02 -53.08
N ASP A 392 9.14 9.67 -51.81
CA ASP A 392 9.08 10.67 -50.74
C ASP A 392 10.48 11.27 -50.50
N PHE A 393 10.74 12.42 -51.12
CA PHE A 393 11.97 13.19 -50.92
C PHE A 393 12.06 13.88 -49.55
N SER A 394 11.08 13.72 -48.65
CA SER A 394 11.20 14.11 -47.24
C SER A 394 11.86 13.05 -46.37
N GLU A 395 11.92 11.78 -46.81
CA GLU A 395 12.71 10.76 -46.13
C GLU A 395 14.21 11.10 -46.20
N PRO A 396 14.95 11.07 -45.07
CA PRO A 396 16.38 11.42 -45.06
C PRO A 396 17.26 10.67 -46.07
N PRO A 397 17.09 9.35 -46.35
CA PRO A 397 17.87 8.66 -47.37
C PRO A 397 17.61 9.15 -48.79
N ASN A 398 16.35 9.49 -49.11
CA ASN A 398 15.98 9.98 -50.44
C ASN A 398 16.44 11.43 -50.63
N LEU A 399 16.30 12.26 -49.58
CA LEU A 399 16.81 13.64 -49.57
C LEU A 399 18.34 13.69 -49.68
N PHE A 400 19.05 12.81 -48.94
CA PHE A 400 20.51 12.67 -49.03
C PHE A 400 20.95 12.18 -50.42
N SER A 401 20.27 11.16 -50.97
CA SER A 401 20.57 10.65 -52.31
C SER A 401 20.33 11.71 -53.38
N LEU A 402 19.25 12.50 -53.28
CA LEU A 402 18.99 13.63 -54.16
C LEU A 402 20.09 14.69 -54.02
N ALA A 403 20.49 15.05 -52.79
CA ALA A 403 21.54 16.05 -52.54
C ALA A 403 22.93 15.62 -53.05
N VAL A 404 23.31 14.35 -52.90
CA VAL A 404 24.60 13.82 -53.38
C VAL A 404 24.65 13.70 -54.90
N ASN A 405 23.53 13.36 -55.56
CA ASN A 405 23.44 13.33 -57.03
C ASN A 405 23.21 14.73 -57.64
N SER A 406 23.07 15.79 -56.83
CA SER A 406 22.85 17.15 -57.34
C SER A 406 24.18 17.84 -57.68
N PRO A 407 24.28 18.51 -58.85
CA PRO A 407 25.47 19.29 -59.19
C PRO A 407 25.65 20.45 -58.19
N PRO A 408 26.90 20.79 -57.79
CA PRO A 408 27.14 21.79 -56.76
C PRO A 408 26.68 23.18 -57.20
N SER A 409 25.64 23.70 -56.56
CA SER A 409 25.12 25.04 -56.83
C SER A 409 26.12 26.09 -56.34
N THR A 410 26.57 26.98 -57.24
CA THR A 410 27.49 28.08 -56.93
C THR A 410 26.95 29.05 -55.89
N LEU A 411 25.62 29.10 -55.68
CA LEU A 411 24.95 29.89 -54.65
C LEU A 411 25.04 29.28 -53.24
N LEU A 412 25.38 27.98 -53.15
CA LEU A 412 25.58 27.23 -51.90
C LEU A 412 27.06 26.89 -51.64
N ALA A 413 27.97 27.49 -52.40
CA ALA A 413 29.41 27.39 -52.14
C ALA A 413 29.74 27.95 -50.75
N GLY A 414 30.53 27.22 -49.96
CA GLY A 414 30.91 27.58 -48.59
C GLY A 414 30.01 27.03 -47.49
N SER A 415 28.85 26.44 -47.79
CA SER A 415 27.91 25.90 -46.80
C SER A 415 28.29 24.52 -46.20
N CYS A 416 29.41 23.93 -46.62
CA CYS A 416 29.82 22.59 -46.18
C CYS A 416 30.14 22.56 -44.67
N GLY A 417 29.57 21.60 -43.94
CA GLY A 417 29.76 21.42 -42.49
C GLY A 417 28.95 22.38 -41.61
N GLY A 418 28.80 23.65 -42.01
CA GLY A 418 28.02 24.65 -41.26
C GLY A 418 26.54 24.77 -41.65
N GLY A 419 26.17 24.35 -42.86
CA GLY A 419 24.84 24.54 -43.43
C GLY A 419 24.64 25.90 -44.14
N PRO A 420 23.50 26.07 -44.86
CA PRO A 420 23.18 27.33 -45.52
C PRO A 420 22.83 28.43 -44.51
N HIS A 421 23.20 29.68 -44.80
CA HIS A 421 22.97 30.81 -43.90
C HIS A 421 22.59 32.10 -44.65
N GLY A 422 21.85 32.98 -43.97
CA GLY A 422 21.41 34.26 -44.53
C GLY A 422 20.62 34.10 -45.84
N ARG A 423 21.02 34.85 -46.89
CA ARG A 423 20.35 34.82 -48.20
C ARG A 423 20.45 33.50 -48.96
N GLN A 424 21.23 32.52 -48.49
CA GLN A 424 21.26 31.18 -49.09
C GLN A 424 19.89 30.47 -48.99
N TYR A 425 19.01 30.89 -48.07
CA TYR A 425 17.62 30.42 -48.00
C TYR A 425 16.69 31.03 -49.08
N GLU A 426 17.12 32.04 -49.84
CA GLU A 426 16.30 32.70 -50.89
C GLU A 426 16.33 31.93 -52.23
N VAL A 427 17.08 30.82 -52.31
CA VAL A 427 17.29 30.05 -53.56
C VAL A 427 16.12 29.11 -53.83
N ASN A 428 15.28 29.47 -54.80
CA ASN A 428 14.24 28.60 -55.32
C ASN A 428 14.85 27.41 -56.08
N TRP A 429 14.56 26.19 -55.63
CA TRP A 429 14.98 24.95 -56.26
C TRP A 429 13.84 24.19 -56.95
N ALA A 430 14.19 23.27 -57.84
CA ALA A 430 13.29 22.33 -58.50
C ALA A 430 14.02 21.02 -58.77
N ILE A 431 13.31 19.90 -58.62
CA ILE A 431 13.82 18.57 -59.01
C ILE A 431 13.68 18.43 -60.52
N GLN A 432 14.74 17.96 -61.19
CA GLN A 432 14.74 17.59 -62.61
C GLN A 432 15.18 16.13 -62.77
N THR A 433 14.84 15.55 -63.93
CA THR A 433 15.08 14.15 -64.29
C THR A 433 15.88 14.06 -65.58
N GLU A 434 16.93 13.24 -65.58
CA GLU A 434 17.73 12.94 -66.78
C GLU A 434 18.01 11.44 -66.84
N GLY A 435 17.33 10.75 -67.75
CA GLY A 435 17.22 9.29 -67.70
C GLY A 435 16.50 8.84 -66.42
N GLU A 436 17.10 7.89 -65.72
CA GLU A 436 16.61 7.39 -64.41
C GLU A 436 17.16 8.21 -63.21
N HIS A 437 18.00 9.22 -63.45
CA HIS A 437 18.59 10.03 -62.39
C HIS A 437 17.76 11.26 -62.05
N LEU A 438 17.54 11.47 -60.75
CA LEU A 438 16.87 12.63 -60.16
C LEU A 438 17.92 13.54 -59.52
N TYR A 439 17.89 14.83 -59.84
CA TYR A 439 18.77 15.83 -59.23
C TYR A 439 18.09 17.18 -59.01
N MET A 440 18.60 17.94 -58.05
CA MET A 440 18.08 19.26 -57.68
C MET A 440 18.78 20.35 -58.49
N THR A 441 18.02 21.36 -58.91
CA THR A 441 18.47 22.47 -59.75
C THR A 441 17.92 23.80 -59.24
N ASN A 442 18.58 24.90 -59.57
CA ASN A 442 18.00 26.24 -59.35
C ASN A 442 16.84 26.44 -60.33
N ARG A 443 15.65 26.76 -59.82
CA ARG A 443 14.43 26.92 -60.62
C ARG A 443 14.51 28.18 -61.48
N LYS A 444 14.59 28.01 -62.80
CA LYS A 444 14.52 29.11 -63.78
C LYS A 444 13.17 29.80 -63.74
N ASP A 445 13.16 31.11 -64.02
CA ASP A 445 11.96 31.90 -64.28
C ASP A 445 11.16 31.34 -65.47
N ASP A 446 9.85 31.62 -65.55
CA ASP A 446 8.93 31.18 -66.64
C ASP A 446 9.27 31.74 -68.05
N LYS A 447 10.44 32.38 -68.19
CA LYS A 447 11.04 32.89 -69.44
C LYS A 447 12.41 32.28 -69.74
N GLY A 448 12.80 31.20 -69.05
CA GLY A 448 13.99 30.39 -69.34
C GLY A 448 15.34 30.95 -68.87
N ASN A 449 15.37 32.18 -68.33
CA ASN A 449 16.57 32.81 -67.80
C ASN A 449 16.89 32.33 -66.37
N VAL A 450 18.17 32.34 -66.02
CA VAL A 450 18.64 32.20 -64.64
C VAL A 450 18.78 33.58 -64.02
N LYS A 451 18.09 33.85 -62.91
CA LYS A 451 18.37 35.04 -62.09
C LYS A 451 19.73 34.90 -61.41
N ASN A 452 20.71 35.65 -61.91
CA ASN A 452 21.93 35.93 -61.16
C ASN A 452 21.60 36.81 -59.95
N THR A 453 21.41 36.19 -58.78
CA THR A 453 21.58 36.85 -57.49
C THR A 453 23.06 37.17 -57.33
N GLY A 454 23.44 38.37 -57.81
CA GLY A 454 24.83 38.69 -58.11
C GLY A 454 25.77 38.64 -56.90
N TYR A 455 26.84 37.86 -57.05
CA TYR A 455 28.03 37.94 -56.20
C TYR A 455 29.28 37.83 -57.09
N SER A 456 30.29 38.64 -56.81
CA SER A 456 31.62 38.56 -57.44
C SER A 456 32.65 38.26 -56.36
N PRO A 457 33.67 37.45 -56.63
CA PRO A 457 34.67 37.10 -55.63
C PRO A 457 35.51 38.34 -55.29
N VAL A 458 35.62 38.65 -53.99
CA VAL A 458 36.61 39.59 -53.46
C VAL A 458 37.78 38.75 -52.94
N GLY A 459 39.00 39.10 -53.35
CA GLY A 459 40.23 38.44 -52.92
C GLY A 459 40.61 38.78 -51.48
N GLY A 460 41.68 38.14 -50.99
CA GLY A 460 42.27 38.40 -49.67
C GLY A 460 43.19 39.63 -49.64
N ASP A 461 44.10 39.61 -48.67
CA ASP A 461 45.00 40.69 -48.22
C ASP A 461 44.28 41.85 -47.49
N GLY A 462 44.68 42.27 -46.28
CA GLY A 462 45.72 41.73 -45.39
C GLY A 462 45.86 42.57 -44.09
N ASP A 463 46.50 42.00 -43.07
CA ASP A 463 46.96 42.60 -41.80
C ASP A 463 45.90 43.30 -40.88
N GLY A 464 46.28 43.64 -39.63
CA GLY A 464 45.57 44.74 -38.92
C GLY A 464 45.34 44.76 -37.40
N ALA A 465 45.90 43.87 -36.58
CA ALA A 465 46.17 44.04 -35.13
C ALA A 465 45.16 44.75 -34.15
N ARG A 466 44.77 44.00 -33.09
CA ARG A 466 44.60 44.40 -31.65
C ARG A 466 43.39 45.23 -31.15
N ASP A 467 42.83 44.72 -30.05
CA ASP A 467 42.43 45.34 -28.78
C ASP A 467 41.80 46.75 -28.74
N LEU A 468 40.64 46.87 -28.04
CA LEU A 468 40.54 47.58 -26.74
C LEU A 468 39.16 47.44 -26.06
N ASP A 469 39.09 47.89 -24.80
CA ASP A 469 38.14 47.53 -23.73
C ASP A 469 36.69 48.10 -23.75
N GLN A 470 35.83 47.41 -22.97
CA GLN A 470 34.72 47.82 -22.07
C GLN A 470 33.94 49.15 -22.26
N VAL A 471 32.62 49.12 -21.99
CA VAL A 471 31.93 49.80 -20.84
C VAL A 471 30.39 49.49 -20.85
N GLU A 472 29.67 49.81 -19.77
CA GLU A 472 28.34 49.31 -19.38
C GLU A 472 27.08 50.18 -19.73
N LEU A 473 25.88 49.60 -19.47
CA LEU A 473 24.61 50.21 -18.97
C LEU A 473 23.82 51.25 -19.82
N GLY A 474 22.45 51.18 -19.83
CA GLY A 474 21.65 52.14 -20.64
C GLY A 474 20.10 52.34 -20.56
N HIS A 475 19.27 51.53 -19.85
CA HIS A 475 17.86 51.88 -19.48
C HIS A 475 16.73 52.08 -20.57
N ILE A 476 15.51 52.45 -20.14
CA ILE A 476 14.17 52.29 -20.83
C ILE A 476 13.33 53.60 -20.87
N PRO A 477 12.43 53.81 -21.87
CA PRO A 477 10.96 53.99 -21.63
C PRO A 477 10.05 53.24 -22.67
N ARG A 478 8.81 52.75 -22.41
CA ARG A 478 7.46 53.40 -22.13
C ARG A 478 6.87 54.27 -23.29
N THR A 479 5.57 54.45 -23.58
CA THR A 479 4.19 53.91 -23.24
C THR A 479 3.16 54.53 -24.26
N THR A 480 1.86 54.23 -24.43
CA THR A 480 0.79 53.47 -23.69
C THR A 480 -0.05 52.62 -24.72
N THR A 481 -1.38 52.38 -24.80
CA THR A 481 -2.72 52.75 -24.20
C THR A 481 -3.58 51.44 -23.98
N GLY A 482 -4.89 51.30 -23.75
CA GLY A 482 -6.16 52.10 -23.63
C GLY A 482 -7.21 51.68 -24.71
N SER A 483 -8.51 51.42 -24.45
CA SER A 483 -9.40 51.59 -23.26
C SER A 483 -10.64 50.64 -23.26
N ALA A 484 -11.44 50.62 -22.17
CA ALA A 484 -12.63 49.75 -21.96
C ALA A 484 -13.98 50.34 -22.45
N PRO A 485 -15.13 49.65 -22.24
CA PRO A 485 -16.08 50.10 -21.19
C PRO A 485 -16.73 48.98 -20.33
N THR A 486 -17.75 49.31 -19.53
CA THR A 486 -18.16 48.62 -18.27
C THR A 486 -19.70 48.49 -18.06
N THR A 487 -20.12 48.08 -16.84
CA THR A 487 -21.45 48.28 -16.15
C THR A 487 -22.42 47.04 -16.07
N PRO A 488 -23.49 47.01 -15.22
CA PRO A 488 -23.41 46.29 -13.92
C PRO A 488 -24.74 45.61 -13.41
N ALA A 489 -24.80 45.32 -12.09
CA ALA A 489 -26.01 45.18 -11.23
C ALA A 489 -26.85 43.86 -11.36
N THR A 490 -27.58 43.34 -10.35
CA THR A 490 -27.72 43.58 -8.88
C THR A 490 -28.29 42.31 -8.19
N PRO A 491 -28.24 42.14 -6.85
CA PRO A 491 -28.62 40.89 -6.18
C PRO A 491 -30.12 40.75 -5.85
N GLY A 492 -30.61 39.51 -5.75
CA GLY A 492 -31.95 39.15 -5.27
C GLY A 492 -31.90 38.44 -3.90
N SER A 493 -32.78 38.83 -2.98
CA SER A 493 -32.72 38.41 -1.57
C SER A 493 -33.54 37.16 -1.23
N ALA A 494 -32.96 36.32 -0.36
CA ALA A 494 -33.58 35.55 0.74
C ALA A 494 -35.07 35.15 0.70
N ASN A 495 -35.34 33.92 1.14
CA ASN A 495 -36.46 33.72 2.07
C ASN A 495 -36.12 32.74 3.20
N ARG A 496 -36.81 32.86 4.34
CA ARG A 496 -36.33 32.38 5.66
C ARG A 496 -37.49 32.00 6.58
N MET A 497 -37.65 30.72 6.90
CA MET A 497 -38.39 30.22 8.09
C MET A 497 -37.82 28.84 8.47
N SER A 498 -37.35 28.57 9.70
CA SER A 498 -37.98 28.66 11.05
C SER A 498 -38.62 27.31 11.42
N ARG A 499 -37.97 26.44 12.21
CA ARG A 499 -37.63 26.48 13.67
C ARG A 499 -38.70 25.83 14.56
N HIS A 500 -38.21 25.21 15.63
CA HIS A 500 -38.93 24.62 16.78
C HIS A 500 -39.55 23.22 16.53
N GLY A 501 -39.69 22.36 17.54
CA GLY A 501 -39.48 22.58 18.99
C GLY A 501 -38.56 21.57 19.69
N SER A 502 -38.01 22.00 20.83
CA SER A 502 -37.17 21.20 21.73
C SER A 502 -37.98 20.38 22.74
N LYS A 503 -37.40 19.30 23.28
CA LYS A 503 -37.46 19.01 24.73
C LYS A 503 -36.28 18.17 25.19
N PHE A 504 -35.86 18.39 26.44
CA PHE A 504 -34.65 17.83 27.03
C PHE A 504 -34.85 16.40 27.55
N GLY A 505 -33.77 15.61 27.56
CA GLY A 505 -33.41 14.84 28.76
C GLY A 505 -33.29 13.33 28.62
N ARG A 506 -32.09 12.83 28.24
CA ARG A 506 -31.39 11.75 28.95
C ARG A 506 -29.92 11.62 28.52
N ALA A 507 -29.12 11.08 29.44
CA ALA A 507 -27.69 10.79 29.41
C ALA A 507 -26.97 10.82 28.03
N TYR A 508 -25.99 11.72 27.89
CA TYR A 508 -24.91 11.54 26.94
C TYR A 508 -23.88 10.57 27.52
N SER A 509 -23.82 9.35 26.99
CA SER A 509 -22.53 8.64 26.96
C SER A 509 -21.58 9.43 26.07
N ALA A 510 -20.31 9.53 26.46
CA ALA A 510 -19.27 10.02 25.56
C ALA A 510 -19.09 9.01 24.42
N VAL A 511 -19.69 9.31 23.26
CA VAL A 511 -19.40 8.56 22.03
C VAL A 511 -18.03 9.03 21.55
N PHE A 512 -17.00 8.29 21.95
CA PHE A 512 -15.72 8.32 21.26
C PHE A 512 -15.97 7.98 19.80
N GLY A 513 -15.56 8.85 18.88
CA GLY A 513 -15.65 8.56 17.45
C GLY A 513 -14.80 7.32 17.14
N SER A 514 -15.40 6.30 16.52
CA SER A 514 -14.67 5.07 16.22
C SER A 514 -13.56 5.35 15.22
N HIS A 515 -12.32 4.98 15.55
CA HIS A 515 -11.17 5.05 14.64
C HIS A 515 -11.31 4.10 13.43
N THR A 516 -12.38 3.32 13.34
CA THR A 516 -12.61 2.31 12.29
C THR A 516 -13.21 2.85 10.98
N GLN A 517 -13.54 4.13 10.85
CA GLN A 517 -14.31 4.65 9.68
C GLN A 517 -15.62 3.87 9.42
N ASP A 518 -16.37 3.54 10.49
CA ASP A 518 -17.53 2.63 10.46
C ASP A 518 -17.26 1.20 9.94
N TYR A 519 -15.99 0.82 9.69
CA TYR A 519 -15.61 -0.58 9.47
C TYR A 519 -16.05 -1.42 10.67
N LYS A 520 -16.71 -2.52 10.34
CA LYS A 520 -17.14 -3.56 11.27
C LYS A 520 -16.39 -4.82 10.87
N PHE A 521 -15.66 -5.37 11.82
CA PHE A 521 -15.03 -6.66 11.66
C PHE A 521 -16.09 -7.72 11.29
N ASP A 522 -15.90 -8.43 10.18
CA ASP A 522 -16.75 -9.55 9.79
C ASP A 522 -15.93 -10.84 9.91
N PRO A 523 -16.17 -11.67 10.95
CA PRO A 523 -15.47 -12.94 11.14
C PRO A 523 -15.53 -13.86 9.92
N LEU A 524 -16.54 -13.75 9.06
CA LEU A 524 -16.68 -14.57 7.86
C LEU A 524 -15.59 -14.29 6.81
N LEU A 525 -14.90 -13.15 6.89
CA LEU A 525 -13.73 -12.81 6.09
C LEU A 525 -12.40 -13.34 6.69
N HIS A 526 -12.40 -13.86 7.92
CA HIS A 526 -11.20 -14.27 8.67
C HIS A 526 -11.22 -15.76 9.06
N LEU A 527 -11.88 -16.60 8.26
CA LEU A 527 -12.12 -18.03 8.55
C LEU A 527 -11.58 -18.96 7.43
N PRO A 528 -10.30 -18.86 7.01
CA PRO A 528 -9.79 -19.27 5.70
C PRO A 528 -10.45 -20.49 5.04
N GLY A 529 -10.26 -21.68 5.60
CA GLY A 529 -10.72 -22.94 5.00
C GLY A 529 -12.23 -23.18 5.06
N ILE A 530 -13.00 -22.34 5.75
CA ILE A 530 -14.44 -22.54 6.03
C ILE A 530 -15.30 -21.27 5.84
N SER A 531 -14.69 -20.14 5.46
CA SER A 531 -15.39 -18.93 5.05
C SER A 531 -16.42 -19.22 3.95
N PRO A 532 -17.66 -18.69 4.05
CA PRO A 532 -18.54 -18.50 2.91
C PRO A 532 -17.82 -17.78 1.76
N TYR A 533 -18.31 -17.91 0.52
CA TYR A 533 -17.68 -17.24 -0.61
C TYR A 533 -17.76 -15.71 -0.49
N PHE A 534 -16.60 -15.06 -0.57
CA PHE A 534 -16.44 -13.61 -0.73
C PHE A 534 -15.37 -13.31 -1.80
N ASP A 535 -15.41 -12.10 -2.36
CA ASP A 535 -14.46 -11.61 -3.35
C ASP A 535 -13.24 -11.01 -2.61
N ALA A 536 -12.01 -11.46 -2.90
CA ALA A 536 -10.82 -11.13 -2.10
C ALA A 536 -10.37 -9.66 -2.20
N VAL A 537 -9.69 -9.16 -1.16
CA VAL A 537 -9.16 -7.79 -1.14
C VAL A 537 -7.88 -7.73 -1.98
N GLY A 538 -8.01 -7.21 -3.20
CA GLY A 538 -6.98 -7.34 -4.22
C GLY A 538 -5.84 -6.31 -4.17
N ALA A 539 -4.83 -6.54 -5.01
CA ALA A 539 -3.62 -5.71 -5.15
C ALA A 539 -3.88 -4.34 -5.85
N GLY A 540 -5.03 -3.72 -5.63
CA GLY A 540 -5.44 -2.45 -6.26
C GLY A 540 -5.74 -2.52 -7.77
N LEU A 541 -5.70 -3.71 -8.39
CA LEU A 541 -5.85 -3.89 -9.83
C LEU A 541 -7.32 -4.07 -10.26
N LYS A 542 -7.73 -3.36 -11.32
CA LYS A 542 -9.08 -3.42 -11.89
C LYS A 542 -9.39 -4.84 -12.40
N HIS A 543 -10.50 -5.44 -11.96
CA HIS A 543 -10.92 -6.80 -12.38
C HIS A 543 -11.19 -6.92 -13.89
N LYS A 544 -11.66 -5.85 -14.54
CA LYS A 544 -11.83 -5.80 -16.01
C LYS A 544 -10.47 -5.95 -16.71
N ALA A 545 -10.45 -6.44 -17.95
CA ALA A 545 -9.24 -6.37 -18.78
C ALA A 545 -8.73 -4.90 -18.91
N PRO A 546 -7.41 -4.68 -19.04
CA PRO A 546 -6.84 -3.35 -19.26
C PRO A 546 -7.39 -2.66 -20.52
N THR A 547 -7.23 -1.34 -20.62
CA THR A 547 -7.60 -0.59 -21.83
C THR A 547 -6.84 -1.14 -23.05
N HIS A 548 -7.54 -1.25 -24.18
CA HIS A 548 -7.08 -1.90 -25.42
C HIS A 548 -6.80 -3.41 -25.35
N CYS A 549 -7.12 -4.08 -24.24
CA CYS A 549 -7.01 -5.53 -24.08
C CYS A 549 -8.38 -6.22 -23.96
N GLU A 550 -8.51 -7.43 -24.50
CA GLU A 550 -9.63 -8.34 -24.26
C GLU A 550 -9.17 -9.73 -23.81
N VAL A 551 -10.02 -10.46 -23.08
CA VAL A 551 -9.73 -11.83 -22.64
C VAL A 551 -10.16 -12.80 -23.75
N THR A 552 -9.19 -13.45 -24.40
CA THR A 552 -9.41 -14.34 -25.56
C THR A 552 -9.49 -15.83 -25.18
N ALA A 553 -8.96 -16.20 -24.02
CA ALA A 553 -9.16 -17.49 -23.37
C ALA A 553 -9.02 -17.35 -21.85
N ALA A 554 -9.61 -18.27 -21.08
CA ALA A 554 -9.45 -18.31 -19.62
C ALA A 554 -9.53 -19.74 -19.08
N SER A 555 -8.65 -20.09 -18.14
CA SER A 555 -8.61 -21.37 -17.42
C SER A 555 -8.81 -21.13 -15.93
N TYR A 556 -9.81 -21.78 -15.32
CA TYR A 556 -10.16 -21.62 -13.91
C TYR A 556 -10.15 -22.96 -13.18
N LEU A 557 -9.52 -22.98 -12.00
CA LEU A 557 -9.55 -24.09 -11.06
C LEU A 557 -10.21 -23.63 -9.75
N VAL A 558 -11.39 -24.18 -9.48
CA VAL A 558 -12.34 -23.70 -8.47
C VAL A 558 -12.49 -24.73 -7.35
N ARG A 559 -12.38 -24.31 -6.09
CA ARG A 559 -12.70 -25.16 -4.93
C ARG A 559 -14.19 -25.53 -4.96
N HIS A 560 -14.55 -26.72 -4.47
CA HIS A 560 -15.94 -27.06 -4.17
C HIS A 560 -16.64 -26.01 -3.29
N ALA A 561 -17.98 -25.96 -3.39
CA ALA A 561 -18.84 -25.10 -2.60
C ALA A 561 -18.85 -25.45 -1.09
N ALA A 562 -19.57 -24.62 -0.32
CA ALA A 562 -19.87 -24.85 1.09
C ALA A 562 -20.35 -26.29 1.33
N ILE A 563 -19.77 -26.95 2.33
CA ILE A 563 -20.16 -28.27 2.83
C ILE A 563 -20.63 -28.18 4.28
N TYR A 564 -21.34 -29.20 4.78
CA TYR A 564 -21.81 -29.21 6.18
C TYR A 564 -20.65 -29.17 7.19
N ALA A 565 -19.73 -30.12 7.08
CA ALA A 565 -18.38 -30.02 7.63
C ALA A 565 -17.46 -31.01 6.89
N GLN A 566 -16.14 -30.81 6.98
CA GLN A 566 -15.17 -31.84 6.61
C GLN A 566 -15.19 -32.95 7.68
N ASP A 567 -14.84 -34.18 7.29
CA ASP A 567 -14.73 -35.34 8.18
C ASP A 567 -13.78 -35.10 9.37
N THR A 568 -12.49 -34.80 9.12
CA THR A 568 -11.51 -34.62 10.21
C THR A 568 -11.77 -33.40 11.08
N ASP A 569 -12.30 -32.31 10.50
CA ASP A 569 -12.69 -31.11 11.26
C ASP A 569 -13.84 -31.46 12.23
N TYR A 570 -14.85 -32.21 11.75
CA TYR A 570 -15.96 -32.64 12.58
C TYR A 570 -15.53 -33.61 13.69
N GLU A 571 -14.75 -34.64 13.35
CA GLU A 571 -14.32 -35.67 14.31
C GLU A 571 -13.35 -35.14 15.38
N THR A 572 -12.49 -34.17 15.04
CA THR A 572 -11.45 -33.65 15.96
C THR A 572 -11.97 -32.56 16.91
N TYR A 573 -12.86 -31.69 16.42
CA TYR A 573 -13.24 -30.47 17.15
C TYR A 573 -14.75 -30.35 17.40
N ILE A 574 -15.59 -30.65 16.40
CA ILE A 574 -17.03 -30.36 16.48
C ILE A 574 -17.78 -31.45 17.25
N GLU A 575 -17.52 -32.73 17.02
CA GLU A 575 -18.24 -33.82 17.70
C GLU A 575 -17.95 -33.89 19.21
N PRO A 576 -16.71 -33.73 19.70
CA PRO A 576 -16.43 -33.66 21.13
C PRO A 576 -17.15 -32.48 21.81
N LEU A 577 -17.11 -31.30 21.17
CA LEU A 577 -17.81 -30.10 21.62
C LEU A 577 -19.34 -30.29 21.65
N LEU A 578 -19.94 -30.87 20.60
CA LEU A 578 -21.37 -31.18 20.57
C LEU A 578 -21.76 -32.17 21.68
N LYS A 579 -20.93 -33.19 21.94
CA LYS A 579 -21.12 -34.13 23.05
C LYS A 579 -21.10 -33.42 24.40
N LYS A 580 -20.14 -32.51 24.65
CA LYS A 580 -20.11 -31.66 25.85
C LYS A 580 -21.34 -30.75 25.95
N ILE A 581 -21.72 -30.08 24.87
CA ILE A 581 -22.90 -29.21 24.81
C ILE A 581 -24.17 -29.99 25.16
N ASP A 582 -24.33 -31.22 24.68
CA ASP A 582 -25.53 -32.02 24.92
C ASP A 582 -25.58 -32.67 26.31
N THR A 583 -24.50 -32.69 27.10
CA THR A 583 -24.61 -33.07 28.54
C THR A 583 -25.40 -32.05 29.36
N THR A 584 -25.63 -30.85 28.83
CA THR A 584 -26.27 -29.72 29.55
C THR A 584 -27.80 -29.68 29.42
N PHE A 585 -28.41 -30.65 28.73
CA PHE A 585 -29.87 -30.77 28.64
C PHE A 585 -30.54 -31.00 30.00
N ALA A 586 -31.66 -30.33 30.25
CA ALA A 586 -32.44 -30.50 31.45
C ALA A 586 -33.12 -31.88 31.50
N LEU A 587 -33.06 -32.55 32.66
CA LEU A 587 -33.64 -33.88 32.95
C LEU A 587 -35.13 -34.07 32.56
N SER A 588 -35.87 -32.99 32.30
CA SER A 588 -37.29 -32.98 31.96
C SER A 588 -37.66 -32.14 30.73
N GLY A 589 -36.71 -31.75 29.86
CA GLY A 589 -37.07 -30.99 28.65
C GLY A 589 -35.94 -30.69 27.66
N LYS A 590 -36.33 -30.39 26.41
CA LYS A 590 -35.45 -30.08 25.26
C LYS A 590 -34.71 -28.73 25.34
N LYS A 591 -34.35 -28.26 26.54
CA LYS A 591 -33.56 -27.03 26.73
C LYS A 591 -32.28 -27.37 27.48
N ARG A 592 -31.19 -26.72 27.07
CA ARG A 592 -29.96 -26.70 27.86
C ARG A 592 -30.12 -25.76 29.06
N LYS A 593 -29.15 -25.77 29.97
CA LYS A 593 -29.11 -24.90 31.15
C LYS A 593 -27.67 -24.52 31.49
N GLY A 594 -27.51 -23.33 32.08
CA GLY A 594 -26.25 -22.87 32.66
C GLY A 594 -25.32 -22.13 31.69
N TRP A 595 -25.67 -22.08 30.40
CA TRP A 595 -25.05 -21.16 29.44
C TRP A 595 -25.54 -19.74 29.70
N THR A 596 -24.63 -18.76 29.67
CA THR A 596 -24.96 -17.36 29.95
C THR A 596 -24.20 -16.40 29.02
N GLY A 597 -24.51 -15.11 29.08
CA GLY A 597 -23.82 -14.07 28.31
C GLY A 597 -23.79 -14.38 26.81
N PRO A 598 -22.62 -14.41 26.14
CA PRO A 598 -22.53 -14.71 24.72
C PRO A 598 -23.07 -16.09 24.34
N PHE A 599 -23.14 -17.05 25.28
CA PHE A 599 -23.63 -18.40 25.01
C PHE A 599 -25.11 -18.64 25.36
N GLU A 600 -25.86 -17.64 25.86
CA GLU A 600 -27.28 -17.81 26.26
C GLU A 600 -28.15 -18.40 25.13
N PHE A 601 -27.80 -18.17 23.86
CA PHE A 601 -28.54 -18.75 22.72
C PHE A 601 -28.46 -20.30 22.66
N LEU A 602 -27.47 -20.94 23.28
CA LEU A 602 -27.30 -22.40 23.29
C LEU A 602 -28.43 -23.15 24.02
N ASP A 603 -29.19 -22.47 24.90
CA ASP A 603 -30.42 -22.99 25.52
C ASP A 603 -31.50 -23.41 24.50
N LYS A 604 -31.44 -22.86 23.28
CA LYS A 604 -32.39 -23.09 22.18
C LYS A 604 -31.73 -23.43 20.84
N TRP A 605 -30.40 -23.48 20.77
CA TRP A 605 -29.67 -23.73 19.53
C TRP A 605 -29.73 -25.20 19.14
N GLU A 606 -30.04 -25.48 17.87
CA GLU A 606 -29.93 -26.81 17.28
C GLU A 606 -28.72 -26.84 16.34
N THR A 607 -27.97 -27.94 16.32
CA THR A 607 -26.82 -28.11 15.43
C THR A 607 -27.24 -27.97 13.97
N PRO A 608 -26.45 -27.28 13.12
CA PRO A 608 -26.73 -27.21 11.69
C PRO A 608 -26.42 -28.53 10.95
N ILE A 609 -25.86 -29.53 11.64
CA ILE A 609 -25.54 -30.87 11.12
C ILE A 609 -26.34 -31.94 11.91
N PRO A 610 -27.68 -32.04 11.75
CA PRO A 610 -28.51 -32.98 12.52
C PRO A 610 -28.33 -34.47 12.14
N ASN A 611 -27.72 -34.78 10.99
CA ASN A 611 -27.44 -36.15 10.54
C ASN A 611 -26.02 -36.22 9.92
N PRO A 612 -24.95 -36.15 10.75
CA PRO A 612 -23.57 -36.10 10.25
C PRO A 612 -23.22 -37.29 9.35
N LYS A 613 -23.70 -38.50 9.68
CA LYS A 613 -23.48 -39.74 8.90
C LYS A 613 -23.85 -39.62 7.42
N ASN A 614 -24.84 -38.78 7.08
CA ASN A 614 -25.31 -38.59 5.71
C ASN A 614 -25.01 -37.19 5.15
N GLN A 615 -24.65 -36.21 5.99
CA GLN A 615 -24.47 -34.81 5.60
C GLN A 615 -22.99 -34.37 5.51
N LEU A 616 -22.08 -34.97 6.27
CA LEU A 616 -20.66 -34.61 6.23
C LEU A 616 -20.10 -34.77 4.81
N GLU A 617 -19.17 -33.88 4.45
CA GLU A 617 -18.54 -33.80 3.12
C GLU A 617 -19.48 -33.57 1.91
N GLN A 618 -20.80 -33.41 2.13
CA GLN A 618 -21.78 -33.02 1.09
C GLN A 618 -21.98 -31.49 1.05
N ILE A 619 -22.32 -30.94 -0.13
CA ILE A 619 -22.58 -29.50 -0.27
C ILE A 619 -23.87 -29.06 0.41
N THR A 620 -23.89 -27.84 0.94
CA THR A 620 -25.06 -27.25 1.60
C THR A 620 -26.07 -26.72 0.57
N PRO A 621 -27.36 -26.61 0.91
CA PRO A 621 -28.36 -25.95 0.06
C PRO A 621 -28.03 -24.48 -0.24
N GLN A 622 -27.17 -23.84 0.56
CA GLN A 622 -26.65 -22.50 0.29
C GLN A 622 -25.48 -22.56 -0.69
N GLY A 623 -24.53 -23.49 -0.52
CA GLY A 623 -23.41 -23.70 -1.46
C GLY A 623 -23.85 -23.99 -2.90
N ILE A 624 -25.02 -24.61 -3.10
CA ILE A 624 -25.65 -24.74 -4.43
C ILE A 624 -25.95 -23.37 -5.03
N LYS A 625 -26.58 -22.46 -4.26
CA LYS A 625 -26.90 -21.09 -4.71
C LYS A 625 -25.64 -20.26 -4.93
N ASP A 626 -24.64 -20.43 -4.07
CA ASP A 626 -23.37 -19.70 -4.16
C ASP A 626 -22.59 -20.15 -5.41
N SER A 627 -22.59 -21.45 -5.73
CA SER A 627 -22.03 -21.97 -6.98
C SER A 627 -22.73 -21.35 -8.20
N MET A 628 -24.07 -21.28 -8.19
CA MET A 628 -24.85 -20.56 -9.20
C MET A 628 -24.57 -19.05 -9.26
N LYS A 629 -24.21 -18.42 -8.13
CA LYS A 629 -23.85 -16.99 -8.05
C LYS A 629 -22.48 -16.72 -8.67
N VAL A 630 -21.47 -17.50 -8.30
CA VAL A 630 -20.10 -17.42 -8.87
C VAL A 630 -20.12 -17.77 -10.36
N ALA A 631 -20.90 -18.78 -10.76
CA ALA A 631 -21.16 -19.06 -12.17
C ALA A 631 -21.72 -17.82 -12.89
N LYS A 632 -22.83 -17.23 -12.42
CA LYS A 632 -23.41 -16.03 -13.04
C LYS A 632 -22.44 -14.85 -13.12
N HIS A 633 -21.59 -14.63 -12.12
CA HIS A 633 -20.54 -13.60 -12.17
C HIS A 633 -19.56 -13.88 -13.32
N LEU A 634 -19.03 -15.11 -13.40
CA LEU A 634 -18.07 -15.49 -14.43
C LEU A 634 -18.70 -15.52 -15.83
N LEU A 635 -19.99 -15.90 -15.95
CA LEU A 635 -20.74 -15.81 -17.19
C LEU A 635 -20.87 -14.36 -17.69
N ALA A 636 -21.16 -13.42 -16.80
CA ALA A 636 -21.25 -11.99 -17.11
C ALA A 636 -19.87 -11.35 -17.40
N ARG A 637 -18.79 -11.91 -16.84
CA ARG A 637 -17.40 -11.44 -17.06
C ARG A 637 -16.83 -11.88 -18.42
N TYR A 638 -17.25 -13.03 -18.96
CA TYR A 638 -16.71 -13.60 -20.21
C TYR A 638 -17.78 -13.89 -21.29
N PRO A 639 -18.63 -12.92 -21.67
CA PRO A 639 -19.77 -13.17 -22.56
C PRO A 639 -19.37 -13.71 -23.95
N THR A 640 -18.15 -13.42 -24.41
CA THR A 640 -17.56 -13.94 -25.66
C THR A 640 -17.05 -15.38 -25.52
N LEU A 641 -16.55 -15.77 -24.35
CA LEU A 641 -15.96 -17.09 -24.12
C LEU A 641 -17.00 -18.11 -23.65
N VAL A 642 -18.06 -17.69 -22.97
CA VAL A 642 -19.15 -18.56 -22.49
C VAL A 642 -19.69 -19.50 -23.58
N PRO A 643 -20.05 -19.04 -24.80
CA PRO A 643 -20.57 -19.90 -25.86
C PRO A 643 -19.58 -20.94 -26.39
N THR A 644 -18.28 -20.80 -26.09
CA THR A 644 -17.24 -21.80 -26.44
C THR A 644 -17.23 -23.00 -25.50
N THR A 645 -17.77 -22.86 -24.29
CA THR A 645 -17.75 -23.93 -23.27
C THR A 645 -18.57 -25.13 -23.75
N ARG A 646 -17.95 -26.31 -23.77
CA ARG A 646 -18.59 -27.60 -24.04
C ARG A 646 -18.48 -28.53 -22.84
N ARG A 647 -17.35 -28.50 -22.13
CA ARG A 647 -17.07 -29.39 -21.00
C ARG A 647 -16.42 -28.65 -19.84
N ILE A 648 -16.76 -29.06 -18.62
CA ILE A 648 -16.04 -28.71 -17.39
C ILE A 648 -15.64 -29.99 -16.65
N TYR A 649 -14.65 -29.90 -15.77
CA TYR A 649 -14.03 -31.06 -15.12
C TYR A 649 -14.24 -31.06 -13.61
N ALA A 650 -14.35 -32.23 -12.98
CA ALA A 650 -14.51 -32.35 -11.53
C ALA A 650 -13.86 -33.63 -10.95
N ASP A 651 -13.29 -33.53 -9.74
CA ASP A 651 -12.82 -34.70 -8.99
C ASP A 651 -13.97 -35.67 -8.63
N LYS A 652 -13.61 -36.95 -8.47
CA LYS A 652 -14.50 -38.07 -8.13
C LYS A 652 -15.32 -37.95 -6.84
N LYS A 653 -15.01 -37.05 -5.90
CA LYS A 653 -15.87 -36.78 -4.71
C LYS A 653 -17.23 -36.20 -5.14
N SER A 654 -18.27 -36.40 -4.31
CA SER A 654 -19.60 -35.84 -4.56
C SER A 654 -19.56 -34.32 -4.63
N ARG A 655 -19.05 -33.66 -3.58
CA ARG A 655 -19.03 -32.20 -3.47
C ARG A 655 -18.44 -31.46 -4.67
N THR A 656 -17.40 -31.97 -5.31
CA THR A 656 -16.80 -31.38 -6.53
C THR A 656 -17.74 -31.54 -7.73
N LYS A 657 -18.26 -32.74 -7.98
CA LYS A 657 -19.24 -32.99 -9.05
C LYS A 657 -20.56 -32.25 -8.85
N ASP A 658 -21.05 -32.15 -7.62
CA ASP A 658 -22.33 -31.50 -7.33
C ASP A 658 -22.20 -29.96 -7.30
N THR A 659 -21.03 -29.42 -6.92
CA THR A 659 -20.68 -28.01 -7.16
C THR A 659 -20.69 -27.72 -8.67
N ALA A 660 -20.03 -28.57 -9.47
CA ALA A 660 -19.95 -28.44 -10.91
C ALA A 660 -21.33 -28.51 -11.60
N LYS A 661 -22.21 -29.43 -11.18
CA LYS A 661 -23.61 -29.49 -11.64
C LYS A 661 -24.38 -28.20 -11.32
N ALA A 662 -24.27 -27.69 -10.09
CA ALA A 662 -24.90 -26.42 -9.70
C ALA A 662 -24.35 -25.23 -10.51
N PHE A 663 -23.07 -25.28 -10.89
CA PHE A 663 -22.40 -24.27 -11.68
C PHE A 663 -22.88 -24.26 -13.16
N VAL A 664 -22.99 -25.42 -13.81
CA VAL A 664 -23.50 -25.48 -15.21
C VAL A 664 -24.99 -25.24 -15.34
N ALA A 665 -25.78 -25.42 -14.26
CA ALA A 665 -27.23 -25.23 -14.26
C ALA A 665 -27.69 -23.78 -14.57
N VAL A 666 -26.77 -22.83 -14.73
CA VAL A 666 -27.06 -21.44 -15.13
C VAL A 666 -26.42 -21.05 -16.47
N PHE A 667 -25.75 -21.97 -17.18
CA PHE A 667 -25.22 -21.71 -18.52
C PHE A 667 -26.35 -21.63 -19.56
N PRO A 668 -26.22 -20.79 -20.60
CA PRO A 668 -27.23 -20.69 -21.66
C PRO A 668 -27.21 -21.88 -22.64
N GLN A 669 -26.15 -22.70 -22.62
CA GLN A 669 -26.03 -23.93 -23.40
C GLN A 669 -25.76 -25.16 -22.53
N VAL A 670 -25.96 -26.35 -23.10
CA VAL A 670 -25.57 -27.62 -22.48
C VAL A 670 -24.04 -27.69 -22.34
N VAL A 671 -23.56 -28.04 -21.15
CA VAL A 671 -22.14 -28.21 -20.82
C VAL A 671 -21.97 -29.52 -20.05
N ASP A 672 -21.11 -30.42 -20.53
CA ASP A 672 -20.84 -31.71 -19.88
C ASP A 672 -20.05 -31.51 -18.57
N VAL A 673 -20.42 -32.24 -17.52
CA VAL A 673 -19.60 -32.36 -16.29
C VAL A 673 -18.81 -33.66 -16.35
N VAL A 674 -17.52 -33.56 -16.64
CA VAL A 674 -16.61 -34.69 -16.84
C VAL A 674 -15.89 -35.05 -15.54
N GLU A 675 -15.95 -36.32 -15.13
CA GLU A 675 -15.18 -36.82 -13.99
C GLU A 675 -13.72 -37.11 -14.37
N ILE A 676 -12.79 -36.54 -13.61
CA ILE A 676 -11.34 -36.75 -13.79
C ILE A 676 -10.98 -38.15 -13.26
N LYS A 677 -10.40 -38.99 -14.13
CA LYS A 677 -9.87 -40.30 -13.73
C LYS A 677 -8.43 -40.16 -13.22
N LEU A 678 -8.06 -40.96 -12.23
CA LEU A 678 -6.70 -41.01 -11.69
C LEU A 678 -5.76 -41.72 -12.69
N ASN A 679 -5.19 -40.92 -13.59
CA ASN A 679 -4.06 -41.21 -14.48
C ASN A 679 -3.16 -39.95 -14.56
N GLU A 680 -2.20 -39.90 -15.48
CA GLU A 680 -1.29 -38.76 -15.66
C GLU A 680 -2.01 -37.39 -15.74
N SER A 681 -3.18 -37.32 -16.41
CA SER A 681 -3.96 -36.07 -16.49
C SER A 681 -4.44 -35.55 -15.13
N SER A 682 -4.58 -36.44 -14.12
CA SER A 682 -5.04 -36.06 -12.78
C SER A 682 -4.00 -35.30 -11.96
N HIS A 683 -2.71 -35.38 -12.34
CA HIS A 683 -1.64 -34.61 -11.69
C HIS A 683 -1.93 -33.10 -11.77
N SER A 684 -2.59 -32.66 -12.85
CA SER A 684 -2.97 -31.25 -13.05
C SER A 684 -4.10 -30.73 -12.15
N GLN A 685 -5.02 -31.56 -11.65
CA GLN A 685 -6.24 -31.07 -10.97
C GLN A 685 -6.44 -31.61 -9.55
N ILE A 686 -5.81 -32.74 -9.22
CA ILE A 686 -5.81 -33.34 -7.86
C ILE A 686 -4.40 -33.83 -7.44
N PRO A 687 -3.34 -33.00 -7.59
CA PRO A 687 -1.94 -33.39 -7.32
C PRO A 687 -1.75 -33.99 -5.92
N HIS A 688 -2.35 -33.37 -4.90
CA HIS A 688 -2.33 -33.83 -3.49
C HIS A 688 -2.96 -35.21 -3.25
N LYS A 689 -3.60 -35.84 -4.23
CA LYS A 689 -4.13 -37.22 -4.19
C LYS A 689 -3.38 -38.18 -5.11
N ALA A 690 -2.68 -37.65 -6.11
CA ALA A 690 -1.81 -38.41 -6.99
C ALA A 690 -0.40 -38.58 -6.39
N CYS A 691 -0.02 -37.74 -5.42
CA CYS A 691 1.29 -37.74 -4.80
C CYS A 691 1.34 -38.60 -3.52
N ASN A 692 1.95 -39.79 -3.53
CA ASN A 692 2.04 -40.63 -2.31
C ASN A 692 2.88 -40.01 -1.18
N ALA A 693 3.78 -39.07 -1.49
CA ALA A 693 4.59 -38.36 -0.50
C ALA A 693 3.88 -37.16 0.15
N PHE A 694 2.69 -36.75 -0.33
CA PHE A 694 1.95 -35.65 0.26
C PHE A 694 1.26 -36.07 1.56
N SER A 695 1.54 -35.35 2.64
CA SER A 695 0.82 -35.47 3.92
C SER A 695 0.14 -34.15 4.29
N LYS A 696 -0.96 -34.26 5.05
CA LYS A 696 -1.63 -33.10 5.68
C LYS A 696 -1.07 -32.74 7.06
N GLU A 697 -0.11 -33.49 7.61
CA GLU A 697 0.47 -33.26 8.94
C GLU A 697 1.31 -31.97 9.08
N PRO A 698 2.10 -31.51 8.08
CA PRO A 698 2.94 -30.32 8.22
C PRO A 698 2.18 -29.09 8.74
N GLY A 699 2.79 -28.37 9.69
CA GLY A 699 2.16 -27.26 10.42
C GLY A 699 1.39 -27.64 11.69
N ASP A 700 1.09 -28.91 11.96
CA ASP A 700 0.28 -29.31 13.12
C ASP A 700 0.91 -28.95 14.47
N GLU A 701 2.23 -29.07 14.62
CA GLU A 701 2.90 -28.69 15.87
C GLU A 701 2.88 -27.17 16.08
N GLN A 702 3.14 -26.41 15.02
CA GLN A 702 3.16 -24.95 15.04
C GLN A 702 1.76 -24.41 15.37
N MET A 703 0.74 -24.96 14.71
CA MET A 703 -0.68 -24.73 14.97
C MET A 703 -1.05 -25.01 16.44
N LYS A 704 -0.67 -26.18 16.98
CA LYS A 704 -0.94 -26.55 18.39
C LYS A 704 -0.24 -25.63 19.40
N ARG A 705 1.01 -25.23 19.14
CA ARG A 705 1.77 -24.29 19.98
C ARG A 705 1.11 -22.90 20.00
N PHE A 706 0.72 -22.39 18.83
CA PHE A 706 0.03 -21.10 18.73
C PHE A 706 -1.38 -21.14 19.35
N LEU A 707 -2.14 -22.23 19.13
CA LEU A 707 -3.44 -22.46 19.78
C LEU A 707 -3.31 -22.45 21.31
N SER A 708 -2.26 -23.05 21.86
CA SER A 708 -1.98 -23.00 23.31
C SER A 708 -1.68 -21.57 23.81
N HIS A 709 -1.14 -20.68 22.95
CA HIS A 709 -0.88 -19.29 23.32
C HIS A 709 -2.17 -18.45 23.38
N TYR A 710 -3.03 -18.50 22.35
CA TYR A 710 -4.24 -17.67 22.30
C TYR A 710 -5.44 -18.33 23.01
N GLY A 711 -5.64 -19.64 22.77
CA GLY A 711 -6.80 -20.39 23.23
C GLY A 711 -6.91 -20.45 24.75
N THR A 712 -5.81 -20.50 25.51
CA THR A 712 -5.86 -20.44 26.99
C THR A 712 -6.40 -19.11 27.51
N LYS A 713 -6.12 -18.00 26.82
CA LYS A 713 -6.70 -16.67 27.17
C LYS A 713 -8.20 -16.63 26.82
N THR A 714 -8.56 -17.17 25.65
CA THR A 714 -9.95 -17.29 25.18
C THR A 714 -10.80 -18.17 26.09
N ILE A 715 -10.29 -19.32 26.55
CA ILE A 715 -10.91 -20.17 27.58
C ILE A 715 -11.10 -19.37 28.88
N SER A 716 -10.06 -18.68 29.35
CA SER A 716 -10.14 -17.87 30.59
C SER A 716 -11.24 -16.81 30.53
N ARG A 717 -11.49 -16.24 29.34
CA ARG A 717 -12.58 -15.27 29.08
C ARG A 717 -13.95 -15.95 28.99
N LEU A 718 -14.05 -17.11 28.33
CA LEU A 718 -15.31 -17.77 27.99
C LEU A 718 -15.83 -18.76 29.04
N GLN A 719 -14.97 -19.31 29.89
CA GLN A 719 -15.33 -20.36 30.85
C GLN A 719 -16.40 -19.90 31.85
N GLN A 720 -16.40 -18.62 32.24
CA GLN A 720 -17.43 -18.03 33.12
C GLN A 720 -18.86 -18.09 32.52
N TYR A 721 -18.97 -18.26 31.20
CA TYR A 721 -20.23 -18.31 30.46
C TYR A 721 -20.67 -19.74 30.10
N SER A 722 -19.85 -20.74 30.42
CA SER A 722 -20.07 -22.15 30.10
C SER A 722 -20.28 -23.00 31.38
N PRO A 723 -21.30 -23.87 31.42
CA PRO A 723 -21.52 -24.81 32.52
C PRO A 723 -20.66 -26.08 32.41
N VAL A 724 -19.79 -26.18 31.40
CA VAL A 724 -18.87 -27.31 31.16
C VAL A 724 -17.45 -26.80 30.97
N GLU A 725 -16.45 -27.62 31.27
CA GLU A 725 -15.04 -27.25 31.12
C GLU A 725 -14.64 -27.20 29.64
N LEU A 726 -14.10 -26.05 29.20
CA LEU A 726 -13.70 -25.76 27.83
C LEU A 726 -12.21 -26.05 27.61
N GLU A 727 -11.91 -26.87 26.59
CA GLU A 727 -10.56 -27.19 26.17
C GLU A 727 -10.14 -26.39 24.92
N LEU A 728 -8.85 -26.45 24.56
CA LEU A 728 -8.34 -25.79 23.35
C LEU A 728 -9.05 -26.27 22.07
N ASN A 729 -9.42 -27.55 22.01
CA ASN A 729 -10.19 -28.10 20.89
C ASN A 729 -11.65 -27.61 20.86
N ASP A 730 -12.25 -27.26 22.00
CA ASP A 730 -13.60 -26.69 22.04
C ASP A 730 -13.60 -25.25 21.49
N ILE A 731 -12.54 -24.48 21.75
CA ILE A 731 -12.35 -23.15 21.12
C ILE A 731 -12.31 -23.28 19.60
N VAL A 732 -11.47 -24.18 19.07
CA VAL A 732 -11.42 -24.45 17.63
C VAL A 732 -12.77 -24.97 17.10
N GLY A 733 -13.46 -25.83 17.84
CA GLY A 733 -14.78 -26.35 17.45
C GLY A 733 -15.86 -25.27 17.38
N LEU A 734 -15.86 -24.32 18.31
CA LEU A 734 -16.75 -23.15 18.29
C LEU A 734 -16.41 -22.22 17.12
N GLN A 735 -15.11 -21.91 16.91
CA GLN A 735 -14.67 -21.08 15.79
C GLN A 735 -14.98 -21.75 14.44
N GLN A 736 -14.83 -23.07 14.33
CA GLN A 736 -15.25 -23.85 13.16
C GLN A 736 -16.78 -23.86 12.96
N LEU A 737 -17.56 -24.01 14.04
CA LEU A 737 -19.03 -23.96 13.96
C LEU A 737 -19.55 -22.58 13.53
N CYS A 738 -18.90 -21.47 13.90
CA CYS A 738 -19.26 -20.15 13.36
C CYS A 738 -19.22 -20.14 11.82
N GLY A 739 -18.11 -20.59 11.21
CA GLY A 739 -17.96 -20.67 9.75
C GLY A 739 -18.94 -21.67 9.11
N TYR A 740 -18.94 -22.92 9.57
CA TYR A 740 -19.80 -23.97 9.01
C TYR A 740 -21.29 -23.68 9.17
N GLU A 741 -21.76 -23.22 10.34
CA GLU A 741 -23.17 -22.83 10.51
C GLU A 741 -23.54 -21.70 9.56
N SER A 742 -22.67 -20.70 9.39
CA SER A 742 -22.93 -19.57 8.50
C SER A 742 -23.03 -20.00 7.03
N ALA A 743 -22.14 -20.91 6.60
CA ALA A 743 -22.14 -21.50 5.27
C ALA A 743 -23.27 -22.52 5.02
N ILE A 744 -23.89 -23.07 6.08
CA ILE A 744 -25.11 -23.90 5.99
C ILE A 744 -26.36 -23.02 5.95
N ARG A 745 -26.44 -21.99 6.81
CA ARG A 745 -27.65 -21.18 7.04
C ARG A 745 -27.77 -19.94 6.15
N GLY A 746 -26.69 -19.53 5.47
CA GLY A 746 -26.67 -18.34 4.60
C GLY A 746 -26.76 -17.01 5.35
N LYS A 747 -26.34 -16.98 6.62
CA LYS A 747 -26.29 -15.82 7.51
C LYS A 747 -25.33 -16.10 8.65
N MET A 748 -24.72 -15.06 9.24
CA MET A 748 -23.77 -15.22 10.34
C MET A 748 -24.38 -15.97 11.54
N SER A 749 -23.64 -16.94 12.08
CA SER A 749 -23.99 -17.71 13.28
C SER A 749 -23.90 -16.86 14.55
N LYS A 750 -24.72 -17.20 15.56
CA LYS A 750 -24.59 -16.60 16.90
C LYS A 750 -23.42 -17.13 17.72
N ILE A 751 -22.72 -18.17 17.25
CA ILE A 751 -21.41 -18.56 17.79
C ILE A 751 -20.35 -17.51 17.42
N CYS A 752 -20.52 -16.79 16.32
CA CYS A 752 -19.55 -15.77 15.89
C CYS A 752 -19.46 -14.61 16.90
N ASP A 753 -20.59 -14.19 17.46
CA ASP A 753 -20.72 -13.13 18.48
C ASP A 753 -19.99 -13.44 19.81
N ALA A 754 -19.51 -14.67 20.03
CA ALA A 754 -18.85 -15.05 21.29
C ALA A 754 -17.36 -14.66 21.35
N PHE A 755 -16.72 -14.40 20.21
CA PHE A 755 -15.29 -14.12 20.07
C PHE A 755 -15.07 -12.67 19.63
N ASN A 756 -13.95 -12.09 20.03
CA ASN A 756 -13.55 -10.75 19.61
C ASN A 756 -12.63 -10.78 18.37
N ASP A 757 -12.40 -9.62 17.79
CA ASP A 757 -11.63 -9.41 16.56
C ASP A 757 -10.21 -10.00 16.68
N ASP A 758 -9.52 -9.82 17.81
CA ASP A 758 -8.20 -10.39 18.10
C ASP A 758 -8.20 -11.94 18.06
N GLU A 759 -9.24 -12.57 18.61
CA GLU A 759 -9.40 -14.04 18.63
C GLU A 759 -9.74 -14.61 17.25
N TRP A 760 -10.39 -13.83 16.38
CA TRP A 760 -10.59 -14.17 14.98
C TRP A 760 -9.32 -13.98 14.15
N MET A 761 -8.59 -12.89 14.33
CA MET A 761 -7.27 -12.69 13.71
C MET A 761 -6.27 -13.78 14.17
N ALA A 762 -6.37 -14.25 15.41
CA ALA A 762 -5.61 -15.40 15.89
C ALA A 762 -6.01 -16.71 15.20
N TYR A 763 -7.30 -16.96 14.98
CA TYR A 763 -7.76 -18.13 14.22
C TYR A 763 -7.33 -18.09 12.76
N GLU A 764 -7.47 -16.94 12.08
CA GLU A 764 -7.00 -16.72 10.72
C GLU A 764 -5.50 -17.02 10.63
N TYR A 765 -4.70 -16.43 11.50
CA TYR A 765 -3.25 -16.63 11.57
C TYR A 765 -2.85 -18.09 11.88
N MET A 766 -3.57 -18.76 12.78
CA MET A 766 -3.38 -20.19 13.08
C MET A 766 -3.62 -21.05 11.83
N MET A 767 -4.67 -20.74 11.06
CA MET A 767 -5.00 -21.47 9.84
C MET A 767 -4.04 -21.12 8.70
N ASP A 768 -3.62 -19.86 8.56
CA ASP A 768 -2.61 -19.43 7.58
C ASP A 768 -1.28 -20.14 7.82
N MET A 769 -0.82 -20.21 9.07
CA MET A 769 0.35 -20.97 9.50
C MET A 769 0.22 -22.45 9.11
N LYS A 770 -0.95 -23.05 9.35
CA LYS A 770 -1.23 -24.44 8.96
C LYS A 770 -1.16 -24.62 7.44
N TYR A 771 -1.75 -23.72 6.65
CA TYR A 771 -1.70 -23.76 5.19
C TYR A 771 -0.29 -23.50 4.64
N TYR A 772 0.49 -22.60 5.24
CA TYR A 772 1.85 -22.26 4.82
C TYR A 772 2.75 -23.48 4.83
N PHE A 773 2.76 -24.25 5.93
CA PHE A 773 3.54 -25.48 6.04
C PHE A 773 2.92 -26.68 5.32
N MET A 774 1.61 -26.69 5.04
CA MET A 774 0.94 -27.83 4.39
C MET A 774 0.91 -27.74 2.85
N VAL A 775 0.68 -26.55 2.29
CA VAL A 775 0.45 -26.32 0.84
C VAL A 775 0.97 -24.96 0.34
N GLY A 776 1.71 -24.23 1.17
CA GLY A 776 2.34 -22.96 0.82
C GLY A 776 3.84 -23.07 0.57
N HIS A 777 4.52 -21.92 0.60
CA HIS A 777 5.98 -21.80 0.46
C HIS A 777 6.76 -22.56 1.54
N GLY A 778 6.15 -22.82 2.70
CA GLY A 778 6.72 -23.64 3.77
C GLY A 778 6.76 -25.15 3.49
N ASN A 779 6.16 -25.64 2.41
CA ASN A 779 6.22 -27.05 2.00
C ASN A 779 7.06 -27.22 0.71
N PRO A 780 8.19 -27.96 0.73
CA PRO A 780 9.01 -28.19 -0.46
C PRO A 780 8.32 -29.00 -1.57
N LEU A 781 7.19 -29.67 -1.29
CA LEU A 781 6.39 -30.34 -2.31
C LEU A 781 5.49 -29.38 -3.11
N SER A 782 5.13 -28.20 -2.58
CA SER A 782 4.14 -27.32 -3.19
C SER A 782 4.43 -26.96 -4.67
N PRO A 783 5.67 -26.62 -5.08
CA PRO A 783 5.97 -26.35 -6.50
C PRO A 783 5.69 -27.57 -7.40
N TYR A 784 6.16 -28.76 -7.02
CA TYR A 784 5.92 -30.02 -7.74
C TYR A 784 4.42 -30.34 -7.88
N LEU A 785 3.61 -29.93 -6.90
CA LEU A 785 2.15 -30.10 -6.94
C LEU A 785 1.45 -29.02 -7.79
N GLY A 786 2.01 -27.81 -7.91
CA GLY A 786 1.43 -26.71 -8.67
C GLY A 786 1.76 -26.71 -10.17
N PHE A 787 3.02 -27.02 -10.54
CA PHE A 787 3.47 -26.95 -11.93
C PHE A 787 2.71 -27.85 -12.93
N PRO A 788 2.19 -29.05 -12.58
CA PRO A 788 1.37 -29.84 -13.50
C PRO A 788 0.09 -29.12 -13.99
N TRP A 789 -0.53 -28.26 -13.17
CA TRP A 789 -1.68 -27.44 -13.61
C TRP A 789 -1.24 -26.30 -14.52
N LEU A 790 -0.13 -25.64 -14.18
CA LEU A 790 0.44 -24.55 -14.96
C LEU A 790 0.87 -25.03 -16.34
N ASN A 791 1.53 -26.19 -16.43
CA ASN A 791 1.92 -26.82 -17.68
C ASN A 791 0.70 -27.18 -18.54
N THR A 792 -0.30 -27.84 -17.95
CA THR A 792 -1.55 -28.17 -18.65
C THR A 792 -2.26 -26.92 -19.18
N THR A 793 -2.24 -25.82 -18.42
CA THR A 793 -2.85 -24.55 -18.83
C THR A 793 -1.99 -23.80 -19.87
N ALA A 794 -0.66 -23.85 -19.76
CA ALA A 794 0.26 -23.28 -20.74
C ALA A 794 0.08 -23.95 -22.12
N GLU A 795 0.07 -25.29 -22.17
CA GLU A 795 -0.18 -26.03 -23.42
C GLU A 795 -1.58 -25.75 -24.02
N VAL A 796 -2.60 -25.52 -23.17
CA VAL A 796 -3.92 -25.04 -23.63
C VAL A 796 -3.84 -23.63 -24.21
N MET A 797 -3.07 -22.71 -23.62
CA MET A 797 -2.91 -21.35 -24.17
C MET A 797 -2.02 -21.30 -25.42
N LYS A 798 -1.01 -22.17 -25.53
CA LYS A 798 -0.15 -22.32 -26.73
C LYS A 798 -0.94 -22.66 -27.98
N LYS A 799 -1.99 -23.49 -27.87
CA LYS A 799 -2.93 -23.78 -28.97
C LYS A 799 -3.58 -22.53 -29.58
N PHE A 800 -3.59 -21.41 -28.85
CA PHE A 800 -4.26 -20.16 -29.22
C PHE A 800 -3.28 -18.98 -29.34
N HIS A 801 -1.98 -19.25 -29.48
CA HIS A 801 -0.92 -18.26 -29.60
C HIS A 801 -0.27 -18.29 -31.00
N ALA A 802 0.18 -17.13 -31.49
CA ALA A 802 0.86 -16.98 -32.78
C ALA A 802 2.40 -17.04 -32.60
N PRO A 803 3.19 -17.56 -33.57
CA PRO A 803 2.83 -17.76 -34.97
C PRO A 803 2.94 -19.22 -35.44
N HIS A 804 2.26 -20.18 -34.78
CA HIS A 804 2.25 -21.59 -35.21
C HIS A 804 1.37 -21.89 -36.45
N HIS A 805 1.64 -21.18 -37.55
CA HIS A 805 1.05 -21.40 -38.88
C HIS A 805 2.14 -21.45 -39.97
N THR A 806 3.07 -22.41 -39.85
CA THR A 806 4.21 -22.59 -40.77
C THR A 806 4.23 -23.96 -41.46
N ALA A 807 3.16 -24.33 -42.16
CA ALA A 807 3.18 -25.33 -43.24
C ALA A 807 1.96 -25.24 -44.17
N SER A 808 2.17 -25.44 -45.47
CA SER A 808 1.16 -25.60 -46.54
C SER A 808 0.10 -24.50 -46.72
N THR A 809 0.42 -23.58 -47.62
CA THR A 809 -0.42 -23.09 -48.73
C THR A 809 -1.91 -23.47 -48.80
N SER A 810 -2.71 -22.46 -49.17
CA SER A 810 -4.03 -22.52 -49.83
C SER A 810 -5.16 -23.23 -49.09
N SER A 811 -5.78 -22.54 -48.14
CA SER A 811 -7.23 -22.69 -47.92
C SER A 811 -7.87 -21.45 -47.29
N LYS A 812 -9.02 -21.01 -47.83
CA LYS A 812 -10.00 -20.20 -47.10
C LYS A 812 -10.94 -21.15 -46.35
N SER A 813 -10.44 -21.86 -45.34
CA SER A 813 -11.25 -22.75 -44.49
C SER A 813 -11.24 -22.31 -43.03
N LYS A 814 -12.35 -22.59 -42.36
CA LYS A 814 -12.48 -22.55 -40.91
C LYS A 814 -11.32 -23.30 -40.25
N MET A 815 -10.88 -22.83 -39.08
CA MET A 815 -10.04 -23.64 -38.17
C MET A 815 -10.75 -24.97 -37.85
N PRO A 816 -10.02 -26.06 -37.54
CA PRO A 816 -10.63 -27.35 -37.23
C PRO A 816 -11.63 -27.28 -36.07
N ASP A 817 -12.79 -27.92 -36.24
CA ASP A 817 -13.99 -27.74 -35.41
C ASP A 817 -13.93 -28.47 -34.05
N GLU A 818 -12.87 -29.24 -33.78
CA GLU A 818 -12.85 -30.23 -32.68
C GLU A 818 -12.32 -29.71 -31.34
N ASP A 819 -11.71 -28.52 -31.29
CA ASP A 819 -11.16 -27.95 -30.03
C ASP A 819 -11.46 -26.43 -29.89
N ALA A 820 -12.71 -26.07 -30.20
CA ALA A 820 -13.20 -24.70 -30.22
C ALA A 820 -13.39 -24.04 -28.84
N GLN A 821 -13.14 -24.74 -27.73
CA GLN A 821 -13.31 -24.20 -26.38
C GLN A 821 -12.23 -23.14 -26.05
N ARG A 822 -12.64 -22.06 -25.37
CA ARG A 822 -11.76 -20.97 -24.88
C ARG A 822 -11.95 -20.68 -23.39
N PHE A 823 -13.07 -21.09 -22.80
CA PHE A 823 -13.31 -21.01 -21.37
C PHE A 823 -13.20 -22.42 -20.74
N PHE A 824 -12.24 -22.63 -19.87
CA PHE A 824 -11.96 -23.91 -19.22
C PHE A 824 -12.19 -23.77 -17.71
N ILE A 825 -12.95 -24.70 -17.12
CA ILE A 825 -13.28 -24.68 -15.69
C ILE A 825 -13.13 -26.09 -15.13
N SER A 826 -12.48 -26.20 -13.98
CA SER A 826 -12.27 -27.44 -13.25
C SER A 826 -12.54 -27.29 -11.75
N PHE A 827 -13.05 -28.35 -11.10
CA PHE A 827 -13.51 -28.34 -9.71
C PHE A 827 -12.72 -29.29 -8.80
N THR A 828 -12.13 -28.73 -7.74
CA THR A 828 -11.14 -29.40 -6.87
C THR A 828 -11.32 -29.06 -5.36
N HIS A 829 -10.28 -29.28 -4.56
CA HIS A 829 -10.27 -29.18 -3.10
C HIS A 829 -9.40 -28.01 -2.59
N ARG A 830 -9.54 -27.69 -1.30
CA ARG A 830 -8.89 -26.53 -0.64
C ARG A 830 -7.36 -26.55 -0.74
N GLU A 831 -6.78 -27.72 -0.93
CA GLU A 831 -5.34 -27.96 -1.02
C GLU A 831 -4.71 -27.54 -2.37
N VAL A 832 -5.49 -27.34 -3.46
CA VAL A 832 -4.90 -27.16 -4.81
C VAL A 832 -4.69 -25.70 -5.24
N PRO A 833 -5.60 -24.75 -5.00
CA PRO A 833 -5.33 -23.33 -5.27
C PRO A 833 -4.04 -22.81 -4.61
N PRO A 834 -3.70 -23.16 -3.33
CA PRO A 834 -2.46 -22.70 -2.69
C PRO A 834 -1.17 -23.25 -3.31
N VAL A 835 -1.12 -24.51 -3.77
CA VAL A 835 0.11 -25.04 -4.40
C VAL A 835 0.37 -24.41 -5.78
N ILE A 836 -0.67 -24.02 -6.51
CA ILE A 836 -0.54 -23.26 -7.76
C ILE A 836 -0.10 -21.82 -7.48
N ALA A 837 -0.68 -21.17 -6.48
CA ALA A 837 -0.22 -19.86 -6.03
C ALA A 837 1.26 -19.91 -5.60
N THR A 838 1.67 -20.97 -4.90
CA THR A 838 3.06 -21.22 -4.51
C THR A 838 3.98 -21.41 -5.71
N ALA A 839 3.61 -22.24 -6.68
CA ALA A 839 4.40 -22.46 -7.91
C ALA A 839 4.54 -21.19 -8.78
N LEU A 840 3.60 -20.26 -8.69
CA LEU A 840 3.67 -18.92 -9.30
C LEU A 840 4.36 -17.86 -8.42
N GLY A 841 4.79 -18.20 -7.21
CA GLY A 841 5.41 -17.27 -6.26
C GLY A 841 4.44 -16.29 -5.57
N LEU A 842 3.12 -16.43 -5.73
CA LEU A 842 2.12 -15.52 -5.17
C LEU A 842 2.08 -15.62 -3.63
N PHE A 843 1.63 -14.55 -2.96
CA PHE A 843 1.52 -14.47 -1.49
C PHE A 843 2.86 -14.74 -0.77
N ASN A 844 3.96 -14.20 -1.31
CA ASN A 844 5.34 -14.32 -0.82
C ASN A 844 6.02 -12.94 -0.82
N SER A 845 7.02 -12.75 0.04
CA SER A 845 7.78 -11.52 0.23
C SER A 845 9.28 -11.76 0.23
N SER A 846 10.04 -10.80 -0.28
CA SER A 846 11.49 -10.74 -0.10
C SER A 846 11.91 -10.35 1.32
N SER A 847 10.99 -9.92 2.19
CA SER A 847 11.25 -9.70 3.62
C SER A 847 11.07 -10.98 4.42
N HIS A 848 12.14 -11.43 5.07
CA HIS A 848 12.09 -12.53 6.04
C HIS A 848 11.09 -12.28 7.18
N SER A 849 10.79 -11.02 7.52
CA SER A 849 9.77 -10.68 8.53
C SER A 849 8.32 -10.94 8.08
N SER A 850 8.07 -11.03 6.77
CA SER A 850 6.74 -11.33 6.20
C SER A 850 6.50 -12.83 5.99
N GLU A 851 7.58 -13.62 5.97
CA GLU A 851 7.53 -15.09 5.84
C GLU A 851 7.74 -15.82 7.19
N GLU A 852 8.03 -15.10 8.29
CA GLU A 852 8.04 -15.72 9.61
C GLU A 852 6.62 -16.05 10.10
N PHE A 853 6.46 -17.29 10.61
CA PHE A 853 5.25 -17.74 11.31
C PHE A 853 5.59 -18.09 12.79
N PRO A 854 5.90 -17.09 13.62
CA PRO A 854 6.11 -17.29 15.06
C PRO A 854 4.88 -17.88 15.76
N THR A 855 5.10 -18.79 16.72
CA THR A 855 4.03 -19.47 17.47
C THR A 855 3.67 -18.78 18.80
N ASP A 856 4.16 -17.57 19.04
CA ASP A 856 3.97 -16.79 20.28
C ASP A 856 3.26 -15.44 20.06
N ARG A 857 3.02 -15.04 18.80
CA ARG A 857 2.39 -13.79 18.38
C ARG A 857 1.79 -13.93 16.98
N ILE A 858 0.83 -13.08 16.64
CA ILE A 858 0.37 -12.93 15.24
C ILE A 858 1.44 -12.17 14.46
N ASN A 859 1.84 -12.67 13.29
CA ASN A 859 2.54 -11.85 12.31
C ASN A 859 1.51 -11.07 11.48
N TRP A 860 1.37 -9.78 11.80
CA TRP A 860 0.49 -8.85 11.09
C TRP A 860 1.02 -8.51 9.68
N SER A 861 2.34 -8.55 9.50
CA SER A 861 3.04 -8.26 8.24
C SER A 861 3.15 -9.45 7.28
N ARG A 862 2.48 -10.57 7.58
CA ARG A 862 2.53 -11.79 6.77
C ARG A 862 1.95 -11.58 5.37
N SER A 863 2.67 -12.05 4.36
CA SER A 863 2.21 -12.04 2.96
C SER A 863 1.35 -13.25 2.61
N TRP A 864 1.50 -14.35 3.34
CA TRP A 864 0.67 -15.54 3.21
C TRP A 864 -0.62 -15.41 4.06
N ARG A 865 -1.72 -15.05 3.39
CA ARG A 865 -3.08 -15.00 3.95
C ARG A 865 -4.03 -15.84 3.10
N MET A 866 -4.70 -16.81 3.69
CA MET A 866 -5.47 -17.83 2.96
C MET A 866 -6.96 -17.57 2.92
N ALA A 867 -7.48 -16.63 3.71
CA ALA A 867 -8.83 -16.12 3.54
C ALA A 867 -9.03 -15.49 2.15
N ASP A 868 -8.01 -14.82 1.61
CA ASP A 868 -8.02 -14.22 0.27
C ASP A 868 -7.90 -15.24 -0.90
N LEU A 869 -7.68 -16.54 -0.63
CA LEU A 869 -7.47 -17.55 -1.69
C LEU A 869 -8.39 -18.77 -1.60
N VAL A 870 -8.66 -19.29 -0.40
CA VAL A 870 -9.38 -20.57 -0.21
C VAL A 870 -10.65 -20.51 0.66
N PRO A 871 -11.53 -19.48 0.58
CA PRO A 871 -12.90 -19.62 1.06
C PRO A 871 -13.62 -20.71 0.25
N PHE A 872 -14.86 -21.08 0.60
CA PHE A 872 -15.66 -21.92 -0.29
C PHE A 872 -15.80 -21.25 -1.67
N LEU A 873 -15.68 -22.01 -2.76
CA LEU A 873 -15.57 -21.49 -4.15
C LEU A 873 -14.34 -20.60 -4.45
N GLY A 874 -13.39 -20.48 -3.51
CA GLY A 874 -12.07 -19.88 -3.75
C GLY A 874 -11.33 -20.57 -4.90
N HIS A 875 -10.61 -19.81 -5.71
CA HIS A 875 -10.17 -20.27 -7.02
C HIS A 875 -8.89 -19.57 -7.52
N VAL A 876 -8.15 -20.24 -8.39
CA VAL A 876 -7.14 -19.62 -9.26
C VAL A 876 -7.65 -19.59 -10.69
N GLY A 877 -7.48 -18.47 -11.37
CA GLY A 877 -7.74 -18.29 -12.80
C GLY A 877 -6.50 -17.81 -13.54
N ILE A 878 -6.38 -18.19 -14.82
CA ILE A 878 -5.39 -17.69 -15.77
C ILE A 878 -6.18 -17.17 -16.98
N GLU A 879 -6.13 -15.86 -17.20
CA GLU A 879 -6.69 -15.17 -18.37
C GLU A 879 -5.61 -14.95 -19.42
N LYS A 880 -5.88 -15.29 -20.68
CA LYS A 880 -5.09 -14.89 -21.85
C LYS A 880 -5.66 -13.59 -22.42
N LEU A 881 -4.91 -12.51 -22.27
CA LEU A 881 -5.19 -11.20 -22.85
C LEU A 881 -4.64 -11.14 -24.29
N SER A 882 -5.40 -10.54 -25.19
CA SER A 882 -4.89 -10.00 -26.46
C SER A 882 -5.08 -8.49 -26.45
N CYS A 883 -4.04 -7.73 -26.80
CA CYS A 883 -3.98 -6.28 -26.64
C CYS A 883 -3.46 -5.63 -27.93
N GLN A 884 -4.16 -4.61 -28.42
CA GLN A 884 -3.84 -3.93 -29.69
C GLN A 884 -3.41 -2.48 -29.47
N GLY A 885 -2.55 -1.93 -30.34
CA GLY A 885 -2.19 -0.51 -30.32
C GLY A 885 -1.49 -0.04 -29.04
N LEU A 886 -0.80 -0.93 -28.31
CA LEU A 886 -0.07 -0.59 -27.08
C LEU A 886 1.08 0.41 -27.32
N THR A 887 1.64 0.41 -28.53
CA THR A 887 2.54 1.46 -29.03
C THR A 887 2.17 1.83 -30.47
N ALA A 888 2.61 3.00 -30.93
CA ALA A 888 2.38 3.49 -32.30
C ALA A 888 3.17 2.74 -33.39
N LYS A 889 3.65 1.52 -33.11
CA LYS A 889 4.34 0.61 -34.04
C LYS A 889 3.80 -0.83 -33.97
N ASP A 890 2.73 -1.06 -33.19
CA ASP A 890 2.17 -2.39 -32.98
C ASP A 890 1.01 -2.66 -33.95
N ASP A 891 1.37 -3.04 -35.17
CA ASP A 891 0.42 -3.42 -36.25
C ASP A 891 -0.34 -4.72 -35.93
N GLU A 892 0.19 -5.57 -35.05
CA GLU A 892 -0.37 -6.87 -34.66
C GLU A 892 -0.68 -6.93 -33.14
N PRO A 893 -1.67 -7.75 -32.71
CA PRO A 893 -2.01 -7.88 -31.29
C PRO A 893 -0.91 -8.56 -30.47
N LYS A 894 -0.52 -7.96 -29.34
CA LYS A 894 0.38 -8.56 -28.36
C LYS A 894 -0.41 -9.34 -27.31
N GLU A 895 0.18 -10.42 -26.81
CA GLU A 895 -0.52 -11.37 -25.95
C GLU A 895 0.14 -11.53 -24.58
N PHE A 896 -0.70 -11.58 -23.55
CA PHE A 896 -0.27 -11.56 -22.15
C PHE A 896 -1.11 -12.53 -21.30
N ILE A 897 -0.59 -12.89 -20.14
CA ILE A 897 -1.20 -13.76 -19.14
C ILE A 897 -1.44 -12.98 -17.86
N ARG A 898 -2.69 -12.98 -17.38
CA ARG A 898 -3.09 -12.36 -16.11
C ARG A 898 -3.63 -13.43 -15.16
N VAL A 899 -3.07 -13.50 -13.95
CA VAL A 899 -3.50 -14.46 -12.93
C VAL A 899 -4.55 -13.83 -12.02
N ILE A 900 -5.56 -14.61 -11.67
CA ILE A 900 -6.66 -14.23 -10.79
C ILE A 900 -6.61 -15.14 -9.56
N ALA A 901 -6.48 -14.58 -8.36
CA ALA A 901 -6.65 -15.28 -7.08
C ALA A 901 -7.97 -14.82 -6.46
N ASN A 902 -8.95 -15.72 -6.33
CA ASN A 902 -10.28 -15.46 -5.78
C ASN A 902 -10.88 -14.08 -6.21
N THR A 903 -11.14 -13.94 -7.52
CA THR A 903 -11.51 -12.70 -8.27
C THR A 903 -10.45 -11.62 -8.44
N SER A 904 -9.48 -11.50 -7.52
CA SER A 904 -8.44 -10.46 -7.52
C SER A 904 -7.38 -10.70 -8.60
N PRO A 905 -7.12 -9.76 -9.52
CA PRO A 905 -5.94 -9.81 -10.37
C PRO A 905 -4.68 -9.72 -9.51
N THR A 906 -3.83 -10.74 -9.60
CA THR A 906 -2.64 -10.90 -8.74
C THR A 906 -1.42 -11.08 -9.64
N PRO A 907 -0.48 -10.11 -9.66
CA PRO A 907 0.70 -10.20 -10.52
C PRO A 907 1.61 -11.37 -10.15
N ILE A 908 2.29 -11.95 -11.15
CA ILE A 908 3.33 -12.96 -10.94
C ILE A 908 4.61 -12.22 -10.51
N PRO A 909 5.23 -12.46 -9.34
CA PRO A 909 6.41 -11.71 -8.89
C PRO A 909 7.59 -11.76 -9.87
N ALA A 910 7.71 -12.83 -10.65
CA ALA A 910 8.76 -13.02 -11.66
C ALA A 910 8.45 -12.40 -13.04
N CYS A 911 7.23 -11.91 -13.30
CA CYS A 911 6.82 -11.45 -14.64
C CYS A 911 5.61 -10.50 -14.59
N GLN A 912 5.85 -9.21 -14.88
CA GLN A 912 4.85 -8.11 -14.78
C GLN A 912 5.05 -7.05 -15.89
N ASP A 913 5.59 -7.47 -17.04
CA ASP A 913 5.97 -6.63 -18.19
C ASP A 913 4.80 -6.21 -19.08
N GLY A 914 3.59 -6.74 -18.83
CA GLY A 914 2.37 -6.50 -19.60
C GLY A 914 1.36 -5.54 -18.97
N PRO A 915 0.38 -5.07 -19.76
CA PRO A 915 -0.67 -4.15 -19.29
C PRO A 915 -1.38 -4.63 -18.03
N GLY A 916 -1.53 -3.74 -17.04
CA GLY A 916 -2.16 -4.08 -15.75
C GLY A 916 -1.39 -5.11 -14.92
N ALA A 917 -0.05 -5.10 -14.99
CA ALA A 917 0.85 -6.05 -14.34
C ALA A 917 0.55 -7.52 -14.71
N SER A 918 0.23 -7.73 -15.99
CA SER A 918 0.22 -9.06 -16.61
C SER A 918 1.65 -9.46 -17.04
N CYS A 919 1.84 -10.74 -17.37
CA CYS A 919 3.09 -11.29 -17.90
C CYS A 919 3.00 -11.45 -19.42
N SER A 920 4.03 -11.13 -20.20
CA SER A 920 4.05 -11.50 -21.63
C SER A 920 3.94 -13.02 -21.80
N ILE A 921 3.18 -13.47 -22.80
CA ILE A 921 2.84 -14.88 -22.94
C ILE A 921 4.08 -15.78 -23.18
N ASP A 922 5.10 -15.26 -23.86
CA ASP A 922 6.40 -15.92 -24.04
C ASP A 922 7.15 -16.11 -22.72
N GLU A 923 7.24 -15.09 -21.86
CA GLU A 923 7.88 -15.24 -20.55
C GLU A 923 7.07 -16.11 -19.60
N PHE A 924 5.73 -16.12 -19.73
CA PHE A 924 4.89 -17.09 -19.02
C PHE A 924 5.20 -18.53 -19.44
N PHE A 925 5.32 -18.81 -20.74
CA PHE A 925 5.71 -20.14 -21.22
C PHE A 925 7.11 -20.52 -20.74
N LYS A 926 8.11 -19.63 -20.85
CA LYS A 926 9.47 -19.88 -20.33
C LYS A 926 9.50 -20.07 -18.81
N LEU A 927 8.63 -19.38 -18.05
CA LEU A 927 8.48 -19.57 -16.60
C LEU A 927 7.95 -20.96 -16.28
N VAL A 928 6.92 -21.42 -16.99
CA VAL A 928 6.35 -22.75 -16.81
C VAL A 928 7.31 -23.85 -17.28
N GLU A 929 8.05 -23.64 -18.37
CA GLU A 929 9.04 -24.59 -18.89
C GLU A 929 10.23 -24.76 -17.93
N ARG A 930 10.86 -23.67 -17.47
CA ARG A 930 11.89 -23.71 -16.40
C ARG A 930 11.36 -24.34 -15.11
N GLY A 931 10.07 -24.10 -14.82
CA GLY A 931 9.36 -24.76 -13.73
C GLY A 931 9.24 -26.26 -13.91
N MET A 932 8.91 -26.75 -15.10
CA MET A 932 8.86 -28.18 -15.42
C MET A 932 10.25 -28.83 -15.52
N GLU A 933 11.29 -28.12 -15.93
CA GLU A 933 12.67 -28.60 -15.85
C GLU A 933 13.12 -28.82 -14.39
N THR A 934 12.70 -27.94 -13.48
CA THR A 934 13.09 -27.97 -12.07
C THR A 934 12.19 -28.89 -11.22
N TYR A 935 10.90 -28.94 -11.52
CA TYR A 935 9.85 -29.55 -10.69
C TYR A 935 9.00 -30.61 -11.42
N GLY A 936 9.42 -31.06 -12.62
CA GLY A 936 8.69 -32.00 -13.46
C GLY A 936 8.75 -33.47 -13.04
N ASP A 937 9.69 -33.87 -12.18
CA ASP A 937 9.75 -35.24 -11.61
C ASP A 937 8.68 -35.45 -10.52
N PHE A 938 7.42 -35.37 -10.93
CA PHE A 938 6.28 -35.58 -10.06
C PHE A 938 6.33 -36.96 -9.41
N ASP A 939 6.44 -38.02 -10.23
CA ASP A 939 6.34 -39.41 -9.73
C ASP A 939 7.54 -39.85 -8.88
N GLY A 940 8.77 -39.40 -9.18
CA GLY A 940 9.95 -39.70 -8.38
C GLY A 940 9.90 -39.02 -7.00
N ILE A 941 9.65 -37.71 -6.97
CA ILE A 941 9.52 -36.93 -5.72
C ILE A 941 8.31 -37.40 -4.89
N CYS A 942 7.19 -37.70 -5.55
CA CYS A 942 6.01 -38.26 -4.89
C CYS A 942 6.15 -39.73 -4.48
N LYS A 943 7.25 -40.41 -4.83
CA LYS A 943 7.50 -41.84 -4.55
C LYS A 943 6.38 -42.73 -5.08
N ASN A 944 5.90 -42.40 -6.27
CA ASN A 944 4.86 -43.14 -6.96
C ASN A 944 5.42 -44.42 -7.58
N LYS A 945 4.61 -45.48 -7.62
CA LYS A 945 4.99 -46.73 -8.28
C LYS A 945 4.82 -46.58 -9.78
N VAL A 946 5.82 -45.97 -10.44
CA VAL A 946 5.93 -45.91 -11.89
C VAL A 946 5.77 -47.32 -12.46
N LYS A 947 4.64 -47.58 -13.13
CA LYS A 947 4.49 -48.78 -13.94
C LYS A 947 5.38 -48.61 -15.16
N ARG A 948 6.46 -49.38 -15.24
CA ARG A 948 7.16 -49.61 -16.51
C ARG A 948 6.19 -50.32 -17.46
N THR A 949 5.66 -49.55 -18.41
CA THR A 949 4.99 -50.01 -19.63
C THR A 949 6.04 -50.30 -20.69
#